data_AF-A0A7X8X9Q2-F1
#
_entry.id   AF-A0A7X8X9Q2-F1
#
_cell.length_a   1.000
_cell.length_b   1.000
_cell.length_c   1.000
_cell.angle_alpha   90.00
_cell.angle_beta   90.00
_cell.angle_gamma   90.00
#
_symmetry.space_group_name_H-M   'P 1'
#
loop_
_entity.id
_entity.type
_entity.pdbx_description
1 polymer ?
#
loop_
_entity_poly.entity_id
_entity_poly.type
_entity_poly.pdbx_seq_one_letter_code
_entity_poly.pdbx_strand_id
1 'polypeptide(L)'
;MNIARIKQLGCLLICFSAIALAALPGDLNGDGRFNVADLVYIRSMVNRAVSPTTEADLNFDGKVDAEDVMLLENALRGNPLPVFLARATVGSAGGSLEHGGFRLDVPAGVLSAPGEIILASINRQMLEDCGVSTSADSTPLMLFGLPTVNGLEFSFQLPATRSGENWSLLLGNYRLPRNAEFPDWHYQLLDQPEDGISIKNDKLVWHPQRIPEQSGTRAGAGTAEGFIFDIERNWLGGTFYTSNHFRLQPLTSTMTDTELNRMQALLQDLENAFSVGIAMGFPENKRVDKWGNSADKIKVVIKKPAKAKFYGLIGENEDAESAWCNPPGYWSPPYLELNTGVVTSPDRREIISHEFFHYLQYYYANNTTTLWLDEMSATWMEGRVSSQGENYCPKTYKNPRAPINGLYRSSSLFSINNAGFHGYSVSAFAYYLSKRYDWPAHFWHTVFSHADYAAGKGMTPLQAGANSISAGGLDYLYLVFLRNYLSDGVSDAPAGKTTFGNNGQRAMAIFKDVDQNECDWKRFPQNGKVSKIEKLSDFSGTLEHDFQVQDMGAVTWLLTFPKPQELIKEGMYARVQVDDVCNNLFAVLFQGPEAIFITQIDNVEHDANKKVRILDIPLAALESADRAMSIGLVAVNTNSSAGDSAVLHPAKMTIQFLGRVILPPERSYNKYYGECIAAATADMDATSDTPGVLGEYRITKQNNEEGHSHGWRHVSVQLYKLYPQTIRIRSNITLEDLGEFTTHLAPIDPTTFHAVPTENAKIIVAAYPPGAYQHPYHTQESIVPLVSLAAEDGYALTLDPPSGQDTPAATALVLVEIKPIYTLHEQCGQFQPTSHEWTVHTINFTFFPPPPANP
;
A
#
# COMPACT_ATOMS: atom_id res chain seq x y z
N MET A 1 31.85 -90.33 -43.95
CA MET A 1 31.21 -90.96 -42.77
C MET A 1 29.79 -90.44 -42.68
N ASN A 2 28.83 -91.34 -42.44
CA ASN A 2 27.43 -91.28 -42.90
C ASN A 2 26.51 -90.21 -42.28
N ILE A 3 25.58 -89.78 -43.15
CA ILE A 3 24.35 -89.03 -42.91
C ILE A 3 23.36 -89.89 -42.09
N ALA A 4 23.04 -89.50 -40.84
CA ALA A 4 21.77 -89.84 -40.14
C ALA A 4 21.68 -89.33 -38.67
N ARG A 5 21.96 -88.06 -38.38
CA ARG A 5 21.52 -87.40 -37.13
C ARG A 5 21.19 -85.93 -37.35
N ILE A 6 20.13 -85.67 -38.11
CA ILE A 6 19.48 -84.36 -38.22
C ILE A 6 17.99 -84.58 -37.96
N LYS A 7 17.59 -84.40 -36.69
CA LYS A 7 16.21 -84.04 -36.26
C LYS A 7 16.13 -83.84 -34.73
N GLN A 8 17.17 -83.25 -34.12
CA GLN A 8 17.16 -82.92 -32.68
C GLN A 8 17.87 -81.59 -32.33
N LEU A 9 18.05 -80.70 -33.32
CA LEU A 9 18.78 -79.43 -33.12
C LEU A 9 18.01 -78.20 -33.67
N GLY A 10 16.68 -78.21 -33.56
CA GLY A 10 15.81 -77.18 -34.14
C GLY A 10 14.61 -76.76 -33.27
N CYS A 11 14.67 -76.98 -31.95
CA CYS A 11 13.74 -76.40 -30.96
C CYS A 11 14.49 -76.03 -29.66
N LEU A 12 15.72 -75.52 -29.80
CA LEU A 12 16.49 -74.91 -28.69
C LEU A 12 16.49 -73.38 -28.87
N LEU A 13 15.32 -72.82 -29.15
CA LEU A 13 15.00 -71.40 -29.07
C LEU A 13 13.51 -71.34 -28.72
N ILE A 14 13.12 -70.42 -27.83
CA ILE A 14 11.78 -70.23 -27.27
C ILE A 14 11.47 -71.14 -26.05
N CYS A 15 12.22 -70.93 -24.97
CA CYS A 15 11.78 -71.14 -23.58
C CYS A 15 12.74 -70.36 -22.65
N PHE A 16 12.83 -69.05 -22.85
CA PHE A 16 13.19 -68.16 -21.74
C PHE A 16 11.88 -67.55 -21.26
N SER A 17 11.39 -68.15 -20.16
CA SER A 17 10.41 -67.57 -19.28
C SER A 17 10.72 -66.10 -19.04
N ALA A 18 9.75 -65.25 -19.41
CA ALA A 18 9.68 -63.87 -18.96
C ALA A 18 9.58 -63.90 -17.42
N ILE A 19 10.72 -63.80 -16.76
CA ILE A 19 10.77 -63.20 -15.43
C ILE A 19 10.48 -61.73 -15.71
N ALA A 20 9.26 -61.29 -15.42
CA ALA A 20 8.97 -59.87 -15.34
C ALA A 20 9.92 -59.31 -14.27
N LEU A 21 10.99 -58.65 -14.72
CA LEU A 21 11.81 -57.81 -13.87
C LEU A 21 10.82 -56.78 -13.31
N ALA A 22 10.56 -56.80 -12.00
CA ALA A 22 9.71 -55.81 -11.37
C ALA A 22 10.28 -54.43 -11.74
N ALA A 23 9.50 -53.63 -12.48
CA ALA A 23 9.90 -52.28 -12.87
C ALA A 23 10.28 -51.51 -11.60
N LEU A 24 11.44 -50.87 -11.61
CA LEU A 24 11.92 -50.09 -10.47
C LEU A 24 10.93 -48.93 -10.26
N PRO A 25 10.28 -48.79 -9.08
CA PRO A 25 9.36 -47.68 -8.86
C PRO A 25 10.06 -46.33 -9.09
N GLY A 26 9.48 -45.48 -9.95
CA GLY A 26 10.06 -44.20 -10.34
C GLY A 26 10.98 -44.23 -11.58
N ASP A 27 11.29 -45.40 -12.15
CA ASP A 27 11.93 -45.53 -13.47
C ASP A 27 10.86 -45.36 -14.57
N LEU A 28 10.65 -44.11 -14.98
CA LEU A 28 9.58 -43.72 -15.88
C LEU A 28 10.01 -43.81 -17.34
N ASN A 29 11.31 -43.70 -17.61
CA ASN A 29 11.84 -43.81 -18.96
C ASN A 29 12.19 -45.27 -19.36
N GLY A 30 12.14 -46.21 -18.40
CA GLY A 30 12.34 -47.64 -18.60
C GLY A 30 13.80 -48.03 -18.85
N ASP A 31 14.76 -47.20 -18.46
CA ASP A 31 16.20 -47.42 -18.66
C ASP A 31 16.83 -48.33 -17.58
N GLY A 32 16.02 -48.78 -16.61
CA GLY A 32 16.43 -49.62 -15.49
C GLY A 32 17.07 -48.85 -14.34
N ARG A 33 17.07 -47.50 -14.38
CA ARG A 33 17.71 -46.63 -13.39
C ARG A 33 16.81 -45.48 -13.01
N PHE A 34 16.42 -45.43 -11.75
CA PHE A 34 15.78 -44.25 -11.19
C PHE A 34 16.78 -43.08 -11.02
N ASN A 35 16.67 -42.04 -11.85
CA ASN A 35 17.58 -40.89 -11.88
C ASN A 35 16.93 -39.59 -12.46
N VAL A 36 17.72 -38.53 -12.64
CA VAL A 36 17.25 -37.23 -13.15
C VAL A 36 16.62 -37.31 -14.55
N ALA A 37 16.95 -38.33 -15.35
CA ALA A 37 16.32 -38.57 -16.64
C ALA A 37 14.82 -38.89 -16.51
N ASP A 38 14.40 -39.59 -15.46
CA ASP A 38 12.98 -39.84 -15.17
C ASP A 38 12.25 -38.55 -14.84
N LEU A 39 12.91 -37.64 -14.09
CA LEU A 39 12.39 -36.32 -13.78
C LEU A 39 12.15 -35.47 -15.03
N VAL A 40 13.09 -35.49 -15.98
CA VAL A 40 12.91 -34.81 -17.27
C VAL A 40 11.75 -35.44 -18.06
N TYR A 41 11.59 -36.76 -17.97
CA TYR A 41 10.56 -37.49 -18.68
C TYR A 41 9.16 -37.16 -18.17
N ILE A 42 8.94 -37.19 -16.85
CA ILE A 42 7.64 -36.81 -16.27
C ILE A 42 7.31 -35.33 -16.50
N ARG A 43 8.28 -34.42 -16.38
CA ARG A 43 8.07 -32.99 -16.72
C ARG A 43 7.66 -32.81 -18.18
N SER A 44 8.15 -33.67 -19.08
CA SER A 44 7.73 -33.65 -20.49
C SER A 44 6.30 -34.15 -20.67
N MET A 45 5.83 -35.08 -19.84
CA MET A 45 4.42 -35.50 -19.80
C MET A 45 3.52 -34.38 -19.29
N VAL A 46 3.88 -33.74 -18.18
CA VAL A 46 3.13 -32.62 -17.59
C VAL A 46 3.03 -31.44 -18.56
N ASN A 47 4.13 -31.12 -19.25
CA ASN A 47 4.17 -30.09 -20.29
C ASN A 47 3.49 -30.50 -21.61
N ARG A 48 2.87 -31.70 -21.67
CA ARG A 48 2.19 -32.27 -22.83
C ARG A 48 3.09 -32.43 -24.07
N ALA A 49 4.40 -32.45 -23.87
CA ALA A 49 5.38 -32.76 -24.92
C ALA A 49 5.44 -34.27 -25.21
N VAL A 50 5.07 -35.09 -24.23
CA VAL A 50 4.94 -36.55 -24.30
C VAL A 50 3.58 -36.95 -23.70
N SER A 51 2.99 -38.07 -24.15
CA SER A 51 1.75 -38.59 -23.56
C SER A 51 2.01 -39.16 -22.16
N PRO A 52 1.16 -38.87 -21.16
CA PRO A 52 1.21 -39.51 -19.85
C PRO A 52 1.10 -41.04 -19.91
N THR A 53 1.84 -41.73 -19.04
CA THR A 53 1.70 -43.17 -18.80
C THR A 53 1.12 -43.44 -17.42
N THR A 54 0.52 -44.61 -17.22
CA THR A 54 -0.07 -45.01 -15.93
C THR A 54 0.97 -45.14 -14.82
N GLU A 55 2.23 -45.41 -15.17
CA GLU A 55 3.34 -45.55 -14.22
C GLU A 55 3.88 -44.19 -13.75
N ALA A 56 3.57 -43.11 -14.46
CA ALA A 56 3.96 -41.75 -14.11
C ALA A 56 2.96 -41.06 -13.17
N ASP A 57 1.80 -41.68 -12.95
CA ASP A 57 0.83 -41.31 -11.92
C ASP A 57 1.30 -41.91 -10.59
N LEU A 58 2.21 -41.19 -9.93
CA LEU A 58 2.93 -41.65 -8.73
C LEU A 58 2.10 -41.45 -7.46
N ASN A 59 1.11 -40.57 -7.51
CA ASN A 59 0.12 -40.39 -6.44
C ASN A 59 -1.15 -41.25 -6.67
N PHE A 60 -1.27 -41.93 -7.80
CA PHE A 60 -2.42 -42.78 -8.16
C PHE A 60 -3.75 -42.00 -8.22
N ASP A 61 -3.74 -40.71 -8.52
CA ASP A 61 -4.95 -39.89 -8.58
C ASP A 61 -5.66 -39.95 -9.97
N GLY A 62 -5.10 -40.71 -10.90
CA GLY A 62 -5.56 -40.87 -12.26
C GLY A 62 -5.05 -39.80 -13.23
N LYS A 63 -4.16 -38.90 -12.79
CA LYS A 63 -3.54 -37.84 -13.58
C LYS A 63 -2.02 -37.95 -13.49
N VAL A 64 -1.35 -37.24 -14.40
CA VAL A 64 0.11 -37.06 -14.34
C VAL A 64 0.35 -35.56 -14.39
N ASP A 65 0.68 -34.96 -13.25
CA ASP A 65 0.81 -33.52 -13.09
C ASP A 65 2.00 -33.12 -12.21
N ALA A 66 2.01 -31.86 -11.74
CA ALA A 66 3.11 -31.30 -10.97
C ALA A 66 3.32 -32.02 -9.62
N GLU A 67 2.29 -32.64 -9.05
CA GLU A 67 2.41 -33.38 -7.79
C GLU A 67 3.25 -34.65 -7.97
N ASP A 68 3.08 -35.36 -9.08
CA ASP A 68 3.89 -36.53 -9.41
C ASP A 68 5.36 -36.14 -9.64
N VAL A 69 5.59 -35.00 -10.29
CA VAL A 69 6.95 -34.45 -10.46
C VAL A 69 7.61 -34.24 -9.10
N MET A 70 6.89 -33.65 -8.14
CA MET A 70 7.40 -33.44 -6.78
C MET A 70 7.69 -34.75 -6.04
N LEU A 71 6.83 -35.76 -6.16
CA LEU A 71 7.07 -37.07 -5.56
C LEU A 71 8.35 -37.70 -6.11
N LEU A 72 8.56 -37.62 -7.43
CA LEU A 72 9.75 -38.15 -8.07
C LEU A 72 11.03 -37.38 -7.67
N GLU A 73 10.96 -36.05 -7.58
CA GLU A 73 12.08 -35.23 -7.08
C GLU A 73 12.49 -35.58 -5.66
N ASN A 74 11.50 -35.81 -4.79
CA ASN A 74 11.74 -36.23 -3.41
C ASN A 74 12.37 -37.62 -3.37
N ALA A 75 11.92 -38.54 -4.23
CA ALA A 75 12.51 -39.86 -4.34
C ALA A 75 13.97 -39.82 -4.80
N LEU A 76 14.33 -38.91 -5.72
CA LEU A 76 15.73 -38.74 -6.13
C LEU A 76 16.62 -38.23 -4.99
N ARG A 77 16.04 -37.63 -3.94
CA ARG A 77 16.73 -37.20 -2.71
C ARG A 77 16.77 -38.29 -1.63
N GLY A 78 16.25 -39.49 -1.92
CA GLY A 78 16.27 -40.64 -1.03
C GLY A 78 14.95 -40.94 -0.30
N ASN A 79 13.87 -40.19 -0.58
CA ASN A 79 12.56 -40.41 0.04
C ASN A 79 11.72 -41.39 -0.80
N PRO A 80 11.49 -42.64 -0.37
CA PRO A 80 10.80 -43.63 -1.21
C PRO A 80 9.37 -43.18 -1.58
N LEU A 81 8.97 -43.54 -2.79
CA LEU A 81 7.64 -43.25 -3.34
C LEU A 81 6.53 -43.96 -2.54
N PRO A 82 5.28 -43.45 -2.59
CA PRO A 82 4.12 -44.15 -2.05
C PRO A 82 4.03 -45.59 -2.56
N VAL A 83 3.73 -46.53 -1.67
CA VAL A 83 3.59 -47.96 -1.99
C VAL A 83 2.12 -48.33 -2.01
N PHE A 84 1.60 -48.72 -3.16
CA PHE A 84 0.24 -49.20 -3.33
C PHE A 84 -0.10 -50.36 -2.38
N LEU A 85 -1.23 -50.27 -1.68
CA LEU A 85 -1.71 -51.31 -0.76
C LEU A 85 -3.03 -51.94 -1.21
N ALA A 86 -4.02 -51.12 -1.56
CA ALA A 86 -5.35 -51.59 -1.94
C ALA A 86 -6.08 -50.56 -2.81
N ARG A 87 -7.07 -51.03 -3.58
CA ARG A 87 -8.00 -50.17 -4.33
C ARG A 87 -9.42 -50.70 -4.28
N ALA A 88 -10.39 -49.80 -4.32
CA ALA A 88 -11.81 -50.13 -4.44
C ALA A 88 -12.50 -49.16 -5.39
N THR A 89 -13.39 -49.68 -6.25
CA THR A 89 -14.31 -48.86 -7.03
C THR A 89 -15.64 -48.79 -6.29
N VAL A 90 -16.04 -47.58 -5.88
CA VAL A 90 -17.26 -47.36 -5.08
C VAL A 90 -18.23 -46.51 -5.90
N GLY A 91 -19.48 -46.97 -6.02
CA GLY A 91 -20.54 -46.26 -6.75
C GLY A 91 -21.79 -46.04 -5.90
N SER A 92 -22.95 -45.90 -6.53
CA SER A 92 -24.22 -45.64 -5.85
C SER A 92 -24.69 -46.73 -4.89
N ALA A 93 -24.18 -47.95 -5.01
CA ALA A 93 -24.44 -49.02 -4.06
C ALA A 93 -23.66 -48.89 -2.73
N GLY A 94 -22.73 -47.93 -2.63
CA GLY A 94 -21.76 -47.87 -1.54
C GLY A 94 -20.69 -48.96 -1.66
N GLY A 95 -19.93 -49.17 -0.60
CA GLY A 95 -18.87 -50.18 -0.56
C GLY A 95 -17.89 -49.96 0.58
N SER A 96 -16.84 -50.78 0.64
CA SER A 96 -15.77 -50.63 1.61
C SER A 96 -14.40 -50.86 0.98
N LEU A 97 -13.37 -50.24 1.55
CA LEU A 97 -11.96 -50.47 1.24
C LEU A 97 -11.27 -50.96 2.52
N GLU A 98 -10.62 -52.13 2.43
CA GLU A 98 -9.98 -52.76 3.59
C GLU A 98 -8.54 -53.18 3.26
N HIS A 99 -7.62 -52.94 4.18
CA HIS A 99 -6.26 -53.46 4.10
C HIS A 99 -5.65 -53.57 5.50
N GLY A 100 -5.25 -54.78 5.90
CA GLY A 100 -4.67 -55.02 7.22
C GLY A 100 -5.61 -54.56 8.35
N GLY A 101 -5.15 -53.62 9.17
CA GLY A 101 -5.93 -53.03 10.27
C GLY A 101 -6.82 -51.84 9.88
N PHE A 102 -6.80 -51.39 8.63
CA PHE A 102 -7.56 -50.26 8.13
C PHE A 102 -8.84 -50.70 7.40
N ARG A 103 -9.93 -49.97 7.64
CA ARG A 103 -11.19 -50.09 6.90
C ARG A 103 -11.82 -48.70 6.69
N LEU A 104 -12.28 -48.44 5.47
CA LEU A 104 -13.15 -47.34 5.10
C LEU A 104 -14.48 -47.89 4.61
N ASP A 105 -15.58 -47.44 5.19
CA ASP A 105 -16.95 -47.71 4.72
C ASP A 105 -17.56 -46.46 4.07
N VAL A 106 -18.12 -46.66 2.88
CA VAL A 106 -18.83 -45.65 2.10
C VAL A 106 -20.30 -46.07 2.00
N PRO A 107 -21.25 -45.30 2.56
CA PRO A 107 -22.66 -45.68 2.57
C PRO A 107 -23.28 -45.78 1.16
N ALA A 108 -24.31 -46.61 1.02
CA ALA A 108 -25.10 -46.65 -0.20
C ALA A 108 -25.81 -45.31 -0.46
N GLY A 109 -25.89 -44.91 -1.73
CA GLY A 109 -26.62 -43.73 -2.20
C GLY A 109 -25.89 -42.40 -2.06
N VAL A 110 -24.70 -42.35 -1.44
CA VAL A 110 -23.94 -41.09 -1.26
C VAL A 110 -23.16 -40.66 -2.51
N LEU A 111 -22.83 -41.61 -3.40
CA LEU A 111 -22.15 -41.35 -4.67
C LEU A 111 -23.12 -41.53 -5.84
N SER A 112 -23.13 -40.58 -6.78
CA SER A 112 -23.96 -40.63 -7.99
C SER A 112 -23.29 -41.36 -9.16
N ALA A 113 -21.96 -41.50 -9.13
CA ALA A 113 -21.15 -42.20 -10.13
C ALA A 113 -20.06 -43.05 -9.45
N PRO A 114 -19.58 -44.12 -10.10
CA PRO A 114 -18.43 -44.87 -9.63
C PRO A 114 -17.17 -43.99 -9.54
N GLY A 115 -16.44 -44.08 -8.43
CA GLY A 115 -15.12 -43.49 -8.24
C GLY A 115 -14.13 -44.52 -7.70
N GLU A 116 -12.86 -44.36 -8.03
CA GLU A 116 -11.78 -45.18 -7.47
C GLU A 116 -11.25 -44.55 -6.18
N ILE A 117 -11.09 -45.37 -5.14
CA ILE A 117 -10.42 -45.02 -3.90
C ILE A 117 -9.19 -45.92 -3.78
N ILE A 118 -8.03 -45.31 -3.54
CA ILE A 118 -6.75 -46.02 -3.48
C ILE A 118 -6.10 -45.76 -2.14
N LEU A 119 -5.64 -46.83 -1.50
CA LEU A 119 -4.85 -46.80 -0.28
C LEU A 119 -3.40 -47.14 -0.61
N ALA A 120 -2.48 -46.30 -0.15
CA ALA A 120 -1.05 -46.52 -0.19
C ALA A 120 -0.46 -46.43 1.22
N SER A 121 0.73 -46.99 1.41
CA SER A 121 1.60 -46.65 2.55
C SER A 121 2.62 -45.63 2.10
N ILE A 122 3.02 -44.76 3.01
CA ILE A 122 4.12 -43.83 2.79
C ILE A 122 5.21 -44.08 3.82
N ASN A 123 6.43 -43.65 3.52
CA ASN A 123 7.51 -43.75 4.47
C ASN A 123 7.27 -42.79 5.64
N ARG A 124 7.45 -43.28 6.88
CA ARG A 124 7.47 -42.46 8.10
C ARG A 124 8.41 -41.25 8.00
N GLN A 125 9.50 -41.35 7.23
CA GLN A 125 10.40 -40.23 6.99
C GLN A 125 9.68 -39.06 6.33
N MET A 126 8.63 -39.28 5.52
CA MET A 126 7.81 -38.19 5.01
C MET A 126 7.10 -37.45 6.15
N LEU A 127 6.59 -38.19 7.14
CA LEU A 127 5.99 -37.61 8.35
C LEU A 127 7.05 -36.93 9.23
N GLU A 128 8.23 -37.54 9.43
CA GLU A 128 9.33 -36.96 10.21
C GLU A 128 9.96 -35.72 9.56
N ASP A 129 10.12 -35.75 8.23
CA ASP A 129 10.48 -34.59 7.40
C ASP A 129 9.42 -33.53 7.55
N CYS A 130 8.16 -33.97 7.68
CA CYS A 130 7.01 -33.18 8.09
C CYS A 130 7.00 -32.85 9.61
N GLY A 131 8.08 -33.02 10.37
CA GLY A 131 8.12 -32.70 11.81
C GLY A 131 7.26 -33.57 12.73
N VAL A 132 6.60 -34.61 12.21
CA VAL A 132 5.78 -35.58 12.95
C VAL A 132 6.71 -36.66 13.55
N SER A 133 6.85 -36.69 14.87
CA SER A 133 7.58 -37.76 15.57
C SER A 133 6.72 -39.03 15.73
N THR A 134 6.66 -39.89 14.72
CA THR A 134 5.83 -41.10 14.80
C THR A 134 6.46 -42.21 15.64
N SER A 135 5.62 -43.11 16.16
CA SER A 135 6.13 -44.32 16.82
C SER A 135 6.85 -45.22 15.81
N ALA A 136 7.91 -45.91 16.23
CA ALA A 136 8.71 -46.77 15.33
C ALA A 136 7.92 -47.92 14.70
N ASP A 137 6.77 -48.26 15.28
CA ASP A 137 5.88 -49.34 14.86
C ASP A 137 4.68 -48.83 14.03
N SER A 138 4.62 -47.52 13.71
CA SER A 138 3.53 -46.94 12.91
C SER A 138 3.74 -47.18 11.40
N THR A 139 2.63 -47.35 10.68
CA THR A 139 2.62 -47.48 9.21
C THR A 139 1.70 -46.40 8.66
N PRO A 140 2.25 -45.23 8.33
CA PRO A 140 1.47 -44.12 7.77
C PRO A 140 0.77 -44.54 6.48
N LEU A 141 -0.51 -44.23 6.39
CA LEU A 141 -1.35 -44.54 5.24
C LEU A 141 -1.66 -43.26 4.48
N MET A 142 -1.77 -43.36 3.17
CA MET A 142 -2.22 -42.29 2.29
C MET A 142 -3.41 -42.78 1.46
N LEU A 143 -4.44 -41.95 1.32
CA LEU A 143 -5.66 -42.29 0.63
C LEU A 143 -5.95 -41.28 -0.47
N PHE A 144 -6.17 -41.79 -1.68
CA PHE A 144 -6.47 -41.01 -2.88
C PHE A 144 -7.90 -41.28 -3.34
N GLY A 145 -8.51 -40.28 -3.99
CA GLY A 145 -9.88 -40.38 -4.49
C GLY A 145 -10.95 -40.42 -3.40
N LEU A 146 -10.65 -39.96 -2.18
CA LEU A 146 -11.62 -39.96 -1.09
C LEU A 146 -12.82 -39.06 -1.44
N PRO A 147 -14.05 -39.61 -1.44
CA PRO A 147 -15.23 -38.81 -1.74
C PRO A 147 -15.55 -37.83 -0.60
N THR A 148 -15.94 -36.61 -0.95
CA THR A 148 -16.32 -35.59 0.03
C THR A 148 -17.80 -35.68 0.36
N VAL A 149 -18.21 -36.73 1.09
CA VAL A 149 -19.62 -37.07 1.37
C VAL A 149 -19.88 -37.40 2.84
N ASN A 150 -21.07 -37.08 3.35
CA ASN A 150 -21.41 -37.43 4.73
C ASN A 150 -21.54 -38.95 4.93
N GLY A 151 -21.31 -39.39 6.17
CA GLY A 151 -21.58 -40.75 6.62
C GLY A 151 -20.43 -41.74 6.37
N LEU A 152 -19.25 -41.26 5.96
CA LEU A 152 -18.05 -42.09 5.93
C LEU A 152 -17.70 -42.59 7.33
N GLU A 153 -17.20 -43.81 7.40
CA GLU A 153 -16.66 -44.40 8.63
C GLU A 153 -15.27 -44.96 8.34
N PHE A 154 -14.30 -44.52 9.13
CA PHE A 154 -12.95 -45.07 9.11
C PHE A 154 -12.73 -45.86 10.38
N SER A 155 -12.14 -47.04 10.27
CA SER A 155 -11.80 -47.90 11.38
C SER A 155 -10.34 -48.31 11.30
N PHE A 156 -9.62 -48.09 12.38
CA PHE A 156 -8.20 -48.41 12.53
C PHE A 156 -8.02 -49.36 13.70
N GLN A 157 -7.41 -50.52 13.44
CA GLN A 157 -7.05 -51.48 14.48
C GLN A 157 -5.96 -50.89 15.37
N LEU A 158 -6.22 -50.81 16.67
CA LEU A 158 -5.22 -50.35 17.62
C LEU A 158 -4.20 -51.47 17.91
N PRO A 159 -2.91 -51.14 18.06
CA PRO A 159 -1.91 -52.06 18.60
C PRO A 159 -2.29 -52.56 20.00
N ALA A 160 -1.73 -53.70 20.42
CA ALA A 160 -2.00 -54.28 21.74
C ALA A 160 -1.77 -53.27 22.87
N THR A 161 -2.86 -52.92 23.55
CA THR A 161 -2.98 -51.84 24.53
C THR A 161 -2.40 -52.25 25.89
N ARG A 162 -1.59 -51.38 26.51
CA ARG A 162 -1.28 -51.44 27.95
C ARG A 162 -2.24 -50.53 28.72
N SER A 163 -2.50 -50.83 29.98
CA SER A 163 -3.37 -50.01 30.83
C SER A 163 -2.83 -48.57 30.92
N GLY A 164 -3.69 -47.58 30.63
CA GLY A 164 -3.36 -46.16 30.67
C GLY A 164 -2.83 -45.55 29.37
N GLU A 165 -2.79 -46.31 28.26
CA GLU A 165 -2.43 -45.77 26.95
C GLU A 165 -3.62 -45.09 26.26
N ASN A 166 -3.37 -43.91 25.67
CA ASN A 166 -4.31 -43.19 24.82
C ASN A 166 -3.84 -43.22 23.36
N TRP A 167 -4.80 -43.15 22.44
CA TRP A 167 -4.57 -43.23 21.01
C TRP A 167 -5.24 -42.06 20.30
N SER A 168 -4.54 -41.50 19.32
CA SER A 168 -5.01 -40.39 18.51
C SER A 168 -4.87 -40.73 17.04
N LEU A 169 -5.79 -40.23 16.21
CA LEU A 169 -5.64 -40.26 14.76
C LEU A 169 -4.92 -39.01 14.32
N LEU A 170 -3.74 -39.17 13.73
CA LEU A 170 -3.06 -38.12 12.98
C LEU A 170 -3.70 -38.03 11.60
N LEU A 171 -4.21 -36.86 11.24
CA LEU A 171 -4.81 -36.57 9.94
C LEU A 171 -4.01 -35.50 9.20
N GLY A 172 -3.30 -35.87 8.15
CA GLY A 172 -2.66 -34.96 7.20
C GLY A 172 -3.65 -34.48 6.14
N ASN A 173 -3.71 -33.17 5.94
CA ASN A 173 -4.51 -32.51 4.91
C ASN A 173 -3.65 -31.51 4.14
N TYR A 174 -3.74 -31.50 2.82
CA TYR A 174 -3.07 -30.51 1.98
C TYR A 174 -3.88 -29.20 1.92
N ARG A 175 -3.35 -28.09 2.45
CA ARG A 175 -4.07 -26.82 2.65
C ARG A 175 -3.23 -25.60 2.29
N LEU A 176 -3.90 -24.53 1.88
CA LEU A 176 -3.31 -23.20 1.79
C LEU A 176 -3.62 -22.43 3.07
N PRO A 177 -2.64 -22.21 3.99
CA PRO A 177 -2.84 -21.34 5.14
C PRO A 177 -3.21 -19.92 4.72
N ARG A 178 -3.81 -19.14 5.64
CA ARG A 178 -4.03 -17.71 5.39
C ARG A 178 -2.66 -17.05 5.20
N ASN A 179 -2.51 -16.25 4.14
CA ASN A 179 -1.26 -15.59 3.73
C ASN A 179 -0.18 -16.48 3.08
N ALA A 180 -0.51 -17.72 2.74
CA ALA A 180 0.39 -18.60 2.00
C ALA A 180 0.29 -18.42 0.48
N GLU A 181 1.42 -18.49 -0.22
CA GLU A 181 1.48 -18.50 -1.68
C GLU A 181 1.20 -19.90 -2.25
N PHE A 182 1.63 -20.96 -1.55
CA PHE A 182 1.48 -22.35 -1.96
C PHE A 182 0.88 -23.20 -0.85
N PRO A 183 0.01 -24.17 -1.19
CA PRO A 183 -0.51 -25.11 -0.22
C PRO A 183 0.59 -26.06 0.28
N ASP A 184 0.43 -26.56 1.51
CA ASP A 184 1.34 -27.50 2.15
C ASP A 184 0.55 -28.53 3.00
N TRP A 185 1.22 -29.55 3.51
CA TRP A 185 0.62 -30.53 4.42
C TRP A 185 0.46 -29.96 5.82
N HIS A 186 -0.79 -29.92 6.28
CA HIS A 186 -1.15 -29.62 7.65
C HIS A 186 -1.73 -30.87 8.30
N TYR A 187 -1.07 -31.31 9.35
CA TYR A 187 -1.57 -32.42 10.13
C TYR A 187 -2.56 -31.93 11.19
N GLN A 188 -3.35 -32.82 11.77
CA GLN A 188 -4.15 -32.55 12.96
C GLN A 188 -4.19 -33.81 13.79
N LEU A 189 -4.23 -33.67 15.12
CA LEU A 189 -4.59 -34.78 15.97
C LEU A 189 -6.09 -34.74 16.21
N LEU A 190 -6.71 -35.88 16.00
CA LEU A 190 -8.12 -36.14 16.26
C LEU A 190 -8.18 -37.17 17.39
N ASP A 191 -8.65 -36.72 18.55
CA ASP A 191 -8.65 -37.55 19.75
C ASP A 191 -9.84 -37.29 20.68
N GLN A 192 -10.69 -36.31 20.34
CA GLN A 192 -11.90 -36.01 21.10
C GLN A 192 -13.16 -36.48 20.37
N PRO A 193 -14.26 -36.74 21.12
CA PRO A 193 -15.57 -37.03 20.53
C PRO A 193 -16.04 -35.95 19.53
N GLU A 194 -15.70 -34.69 19.75
CA GLU A 194 -16.05 -33.58 18.85
C GLU A 194 -15.34 -33.68 17.48
N ASP A 195 -14.19 -34.38 17.39
CA ASP A 195 -13.53 -34.69 16.12
C ASP A 195 -14.20 -35.87 15.38
N GLY A 196 -15.28 -36.44 15.93
CA GLY A 196 -15.92 -37.64 15.43
C GLY A 196 -15.15 -38.91 15.76
N ILE A 197 -14.24 -38.87 16.74
CA ILE A 197 -13.39 -39.99 17.14
C ILE A 197 -14.02 -40.75 18.29
N SER A 198 -14.01 -42.08 18.21
CA SER A 198 -14.33 -42.95 19.34
C SER A 198 -13.46 -44.20 19.34
N ILE A 199 -13.21 -44.76 20.52
CA ILE A 199 -12.51 -46.04 20.66
C ILE A 199 -13.52 -47.09 21.10
N LYS A 200 -13.68 -48.16 20.29
CA LYS A 200 -14.60 -49.27 20.55
C LYS A 200 -13.98 -50.58 20.09
N ASN A 201 -14.04 -51.62 20.92
CA ASN A 201 -13.56 -52.97 20.57
C ASN A 201 -12.12 -52.99 19.99
N ASP A 202 -11.18 -52.31 20.66
CA ASP A 202 -9.78 -52.17 20.23
C ASP A 202 -9.59 -51.53 18.85
N LYS A 203 -10.59 -50.76 18.39
CA LYS A 203 -10.51 -49.96 17.16
C LYS A 203 -10.71 -48.49 17.48
N LEU A 204 -9.92 -47.64 16.84
CA LEU A 204 -10.21 -46.21 16.71
C LEU A 204 -11.13 -46.04 15.49
N VAL A 205 -12.29 -45.46 15.72
CA VAL A 205 -13.30 -45.20 14.70
C VAL A 205 -13.43 -43.70 14.53
N TRP A 206 -13.38 -43.24 13.28
CA TRP A 206 -13.55 -41.84 12.90
C TRP A 206 -14.74 -41.66 11.96
N HIS A 207 -15.64 -40.78 12.35
CA HIS A 207 -16.80 -40.33 11.57
C HIS A 207 -16.61 -38.87 11.16
N PRO A 208 -15.94 -38.59 10.03
CA PRO A 208 -15.76 -37.21 9.60
C PRO A 208 -17.10 -36.54 9.27
N GLN A 209 -17.28 -35.32 9.77
CA GLN A 209 -18.43 -34.48 9.45
C GLN A 209 -18.09 -33.57 8.28
N ARG A 210 -18.85 -33.68 7.18
CA ARG A 210 -18.60 -32.84 6.00
C ARG A 210 -18.95 -31.41 6.34
N ILE A 211 -17.98 -30.51 6.16
CA ILE A 211 -18.22 -29.08 6.25
C ILE A 211 -19.03 -28.66 5.02
N PRO A 212 -20.14 -27.90 5.17
CA PRO A 212 -20.92 -27.42 4.03
C PRO A 212 -20.04 -26.70 3.00
N GLU A 213 -20.32 -26.93 1.71
CA GLU A 213 -19.60 -26.27 0.63
C GLU A 213 -19.69 -24.75 0.77
N GLN A 214 -18.53 -24.08 0.73
CA GLN A 214 -18.42 -22.63 0.80
C GLN A 214 -17.57 -22.14 -0.37
N SER A 215 -18.08 -21.12 -1.09
CA SER A 215 -17.34 -20.47 -2.18
C SER A 215 -15.97 -19.99 -1.68
N GLY A 216 -14.90 -20.30 -2.42
CA GLY A 216 -13.53 -19.91 -2.07
C GLY A 216 -12.83 -20.81 -1.05
N THR A 217 -13.50 -21.79 -0.45
CA THR A 217 -12.84 -22.83 0.35
C THR A 217 -12.41 -24.00 -0.54
N ARG A 218 -11.38 -24.75 -0.14
CA ARG A 218 -11.01 -26.02 -0.80
C ARG A 218 -12.19 -27.01 -0.86
N ALA A 219 -13.23 -26.83 -0.03
CA ALA A 219 -14.45 -27.63 -0.08
C ALA A 219 -15.19 -27.61 -1.45
N GLY A 220 -14.87 -26.65 -2.32
CA GLY A 220 -15.49 -26.49 -3.65
C GLY A 220 -14.78 -27.19 -4.82
N ALA A 221 -13.67 -27.90 -4.63
CA ALA A 221 -12.89 -28.49 -5.74
C ALA A 221 -13.34 -29.91 -6.16
N GLY A 222 -14.38 -30.47 -5.54
CA GLY A 222 -15.06 -31.70 -6.01
C GLY A 222 -14.32 -33.02 -5.76
N THR A 223 -13.01 -32.99 -5.50
CA THR A 223 -12.22 -34.13 -5.01
C THR A 223 -11.22 -33.62 -3.97
N ALA A 224 -11.10 -34.33 -2.86
CA ALA A 224 -10.03 -34.04 -1.92
C ALA A 224 -8.74 -34.71 -2.41
N GLU A 225 -7.74 -33.90 -2.74
CA GLU A 225 -6.33 -34.31 -2.90
C GLU A 225 -5.89 -35.07 -1.64
N GLY A 226 -4.99 -36.06 -1.79
CA GLY A 226 -4.82 -37.18 -0.87
C GLY A 226 -4.85 -36.88 0.64
N PHE A 227 -5.27 -37.86 1.44
CA PHE A 227 -5.26 -37.77 2.91
C PHE A 227 -4.17 -38.65 3.47
N ILE A 228 -3.49 -38.18 4.51
CA ILE A 228 -2.53 -38.99 5.24
C ILE A 228 -3.11 -39.33 6.61
N PHE A 229 -2.96 -40.58 7.03
CA PHE A 229 -3.40 -41.08 8.32
C PHE A 229 -2.25 -41.75 9.05
N ASP A 230 -2.14 -41.53 10.36
CA ASP A 230 -1.33 -42.38 11.23
C ASP A 230 -1.99 -42.57 12.60
N ILE A 231 -1.69 -43.68 13.27
CA ILE A 231 -2.18 -43.99 14.62
C ILE A 231 -1.07 -43.75 15.62
N GLU A 232 -1.29 -42.75 16.46
CA GLU A 232 -0.26 -42.30 17.40
C GLU A 232 -0.58 -42.66 18.84
N ARG A 233 0.44 -43.18 19.53
CA ARG A 233 0.36 -43.62 20.93
C ARG A 233 0.81 -42.51 21.88
N ASN A 234 0.00 -42.20 22.89
CA ASN A 234 0.34 -41.33 24.02
C ASN A 234 0.92 -39.96 23.61
N TRP A 235 0.58 -39.47 22.41
CA TRP A 235 1.22 -38.29 21.84
C TRP A 235 1.10 -37.06 22.76
N LEU A 236 -0.05 -36.89 23.43
CA LEU A 236 -0.31 -35.78 24.36
C LEU A 236 0.00 -36.10 25.83
N GLY A 237 0.66 -37.22 26.14
CA GLY A 237 0.93 -37.61 27.53
C GLY A 237 -0.34 -37.76 28.41
N GLY A 238 -1.51 -37.89 27.79
CA GLY A 238 -2.81 -38.07 28.46
C GLY A 238 -3.42 -36.83 29.13
N THR A 239 -2.84 -35.62 28.97
CA THR A 239 -3.39 -34.40 29.56
C THR A 239 -4.06 -33.51 28.52
N PHE A 240 -5.31 -33.13 28.77
CA PHE A 240 -6.12 -32.30 27.88
C PHE A 240 -6.28 -30.89 28.46
N TYR A 241 -5.96 -29.88 27.66
CA TYR A 241 -6.14 -28.48 28.03
C TYR A 241 -7.37 -27.93 27.33
N THR A 242 -8.41 -27.63 28.11
CA THR A 242 -9.65 -27.09 27.56
C THR A 242 -10.20 -25.99 28.46
N SER A 243 -10.96 -25.12 27.82
CA SER A 243 -11.78 -24.08 28.43
C SER A 243 -13.21 -24.22 27.91
N ASN A 244 -14.03 -23.18 28.01
CA ASN A 244 -15.40 -23.21 27.52
C ASN A 244 -15.40 -23.27 25.99
N HIS A 245 -14.56 -22.45 25.36
CA HIS A 245 -14.56 -22.26 23.90
C HIS A 245 -13.31 -22.82 23.22
N PHE A 246 -12.24 -23.15 23.95
CA PHE A 246 -10.99 -23.61 23.35
C PHE A 246 -10.54 -24.98 23.84
N ARG A 247 -9.76 -25.65 22.99
CA ARG A 247 -8.97 -26.83 23.33
C ARG A 247 -7.58 -26.72 22.72
N LEU A 248 -6.55 -27.04 23.51
CA LEU A 248 -5.16 -27.00 23.07
C LEU A 248 -4.65 -28.41 22.75
N GLN A 249 -3.87 -28.51 21.67
CA GLN A 249 -3.15 -29.70 21.27
C GLN A 249 -1.64 -29.47 21.50
N PRO A 250 -1.06 -29.93 22.63
CA PRO A 250 0.37 -29.76 22.94
C PRO A 250 1.30 -30.66 22.10
N LEU A 251 2.59 -30.32 22.05
CA LEU A 251 3.63 -31.06 21.29
C LEU A 251 4.35 -32.15 22.06
N THR A 252 4.34 -32.07 23.38
CA THR A 252 5.16 -32.94 24.23
C THR A 252 4.27 -33.65 25.24
N SER A 253 4.58 -34.92 25.43
CA SER A 253 3.98 -35.76 26.47
C SER A 253 4.58 -35.52 27.86
N THR A 254 5.67 -34.74 27.96
CA THR A 254 6.29 -34.35 29.23
C THR A 254 5.59 -33.13 29.82
N MET A 255 5.17 -33.25 31.07
CA MET A 255 4.37 -32.26 31.80
C MET A 255 5.19 -31.72 32.98
N THR A 256 5.68 -30.50 32.86
CA THR A 256 6.22 -29.72 34.00
C THR A 256 5.15 -28.75 34.51
N ASP A 257 5.18 -28.40 35.81
CA ASP A 257 4.29 -27.38 36.39
C ASP A 257 4.38 -26.04 35.64
N THR A 258 5.57 -25.73 35.12
CA THR A 258 5.81 -24.56 34.27
C THR A 258 5.01 -24.61 32.96
N GLU A 259 4.93 -25.78 32.31
CA GLU A 259 4.14 -25.95 31.09
C GLU A 259 2.64 -25.87 31.37
N LEU A 260 2.18 -26.50 32.46
CA LEU A 260 0.78 -26.41 32.91
C LEU A 260 0.34 -24.96 33.10
N ASN A 261 1.14 -24.17 33.84
CA ASN A 261 0.85 -22.74 34.08
C ASN A 261 0.83 -21.92 32.77
N ARG A 262 1.72 -22.23 31.83
CA ARG A 262 1.76 -21.55 30.51
C ARG A 262 0.54 -21.87 29.66
N MET A 263 0.10 -23.12 29.64
CA MET A 263 -1.11 -23.54 28.91
C MET A 263 -2.38 -22.92 29.50
N GLN A 264 -2.46 -22.84 30.83
CA GLN A 264 -3.56 -22.14 31.50
C GLN A 264 -3.59 -20.64 31.17
N ALA A 265 -2.42 -19.97 31.18
CA ALA A 265 -2.33 -18.57 30.79
C ALA A 265 -2.75 -18.34 29.32
N LEU A 266 -2.33 -19.23 28.41
CA LEU A 266 -2.75 -19.20 27.01
C LEU A 266 -4.27 -19.34 26.87
N LEU A 267 -4.89 -20.32 27.54
CA LEU A 267 -6.35 -20.49 27.54
C LEU A 267 -7.07 -19.24 28.06
N GLN A 268 -6.55 -18.63 29.12
CA GLN A 268 -7.14 -17.41 29.69
C GLN A 268 -7.08 -16.23 28.72
N ASP A 269 -5.97 -16.06 28.01
CA ASP A 269 -5.83 -15.01 27.00
C ASP A 269 -6.75 -15.26 25.78
N LEU A 270 -6.91 -16.52 25.36
CA LEU A 270 -7.85 -16.92 24.28
C LEU A 270 -9.31 -16.66 24.67
N GLU A 271 -9.71 -17.05 25.88
CA GLU A 271 -11.07 -16.80 26.39
C GLU A 271 -11.36 -15.30 26.54
N ASN A 272 -10.35 -14.50 26.88
CA ASN A 272 -10.47 -13.04 26.87
C ASN A 272 -10.70 -12.51 25.45
N ALA A 273 -9.92 -12.97 24.46
CA ALA A 273 -10.12 -12.58 23.06
C ALA A 273 -11.52 -12.96 22.55
N PHE A 274 -11.99 -14.16 22.90
CA PHE A 274 -13.35 -14.63 22.59
C PHE A 274 -14.42 -13.74 23.20
N SER A 275 -14.29 -13.41 24.49
CA SER A 275 -15.23 -12.52 25.20
C SER A 275 -15.30 -11.13 24.56
N VAL A 276 -14.16 -10.60 24.11
CA VAL A 276 -14.11 -9.34 23.35
C VAL A 276 -14.84 -9.48 22.01
N GLY A 277 -14.66 -10.60 21.30
CA GLY A 277 -15.43 -10.95 20.10
C GLY A 277 -16.94 -10.89 20.34
N ILE A 278 -17.43 -11.54 21.39
CA ILE A 278 -18.86 -11.50 21.75
C ILE A 278 -19.32 -10.08 22.09
N ALA A 279 -18.52 -9.31 22.82
CA ALA A 279 -18.82 -7.91 23.14
C ALA A 279 -18.91 -7.03 21.89
N MET A 280 -18.25 -7.41 20.79
CA MET A 280 -18.36 -6.77 19.47
C MET A 280 -19.57 -7.24 18.66
N GLY A 281 -20.46 -8.06 19.24
CA GLY A 281 -21.67 -8.53 18.58
C GLY A 281 -21.48 -9.73 17.67
N PHE A 282 -20.29 -10.35 17.65
CA PHE A 282 -20.13 -11.62 16.94
C PHE A 282 -20.94 -12.72 17.66
N PRO A 283 -21.77 -13.48 16.94
CA PRO A 283 -22.57 -14.54 17.52
C PRO A 283 -21.71 -15.72 17.96
N GLU A 284 -21.83 -16.11 19.22
CA GLU A 284 -21.10 -17.22 19.84
C GLU A 284 -21.24 -18.53 19.03
N ASN A 285 -22.48 -18.95 18.78
CA ASN A 285 -22.77 -20.27 18.21
C ASN A 285 -22.64 -20.34 16.68
N LYS A 286 -22.29 -19.25 16.01
CA LYS A 286 -22.16 -19.24 14.54
C LYS A 286 -21.10 -20.22 14.03
N ARG A 287 -20.07 -20.50 14.83
CA ARG A 287 -19.08 -21.55 14.53
C ARG A 287 -19.72 -22.94 14.43
N VAL A 288 -20.64 -23.27 15.35
CA VAL A 288 -21.33 -24.56 15.40
C VAL A 288 -22.39 -24.63 14.31
N ASP A 289 -23.13 -23.56 14.10
CA ASP A 289 -24.11 -23.47 13.00
C ASP A 289 -23.45 -23.66 11.62
N LYS A 290 -22.23 -23.15 11.47
CA LYS A 290 -21.51 -23.16 10.20
C LYS A 290 -20.68 -24.43 9.96
N TRP A 291 -20.06 -24.97 11.01
CA TRP A 291 -19.08 -26.06 10.87
C TRP A 291 -19.40 -27.31 11.72
N GLY A 292 -20.52 -27.33 12.42
CA GLY A 292 -20.96 -28.46 13.22
C GLY A 292 -20.23 -28.60 14.55
N ASN A 293 -20.40 -29.77 15.18
CA ASN A 293 -19.97 -30.02 16.56
C ASN A 293 -18.44 -29.99 16.72
N SER A 294 -17.68 -30.25 15.66
CA SER A 294 -16.21 -30.15 15.69
C SER A 294 -15.70 -28.73 15.95
N ALA A 295 -16.55 -27.71 15.74
CA ALA A 295 -16.27 -26.32 16.04
C ALA A 295 -16.78 -25.87 17.41
N ASP A 296 -17.42 -26.75 18.20
CA ASP A 296 -17.91 -26.41 19.54
C ASP A 296 -16.77 -25.86 20.41
N LYS A 297 -15.60 -26.50 20.34
CA LYS A 297 -14.35 -25.97 20.90
C LYS A 297 -13.32 -25.71 19.81
N ILE A 298 -12.91 -24.44 19.72
CA ILE A 298 -11.88 -23.96 18.81
C ILE A 298 -10.57 -24.67 19.13
N LYS A 299 -10.05 -25.38 18.13
CA LYS A 299 -8.79 -26.12 18.23
C LYS A 299 -7.63 -25.13 18.12
N VAL A 300 -6.66 -25.28 19.01
CA VAL A 300 -5.40 -24.53 19.00
C VAL A 300 -4.24 -25.53 19.00
N VAL A 301 -3.45 -25.49 17.94
CA VAL A 301 -2.30 -26.37 17.73
C VAL A 301 -1.03 -25.61 18.09
N ILE A 302 -0.12 -26.22 18.84
CA ILE A 302 1.18 -25.63 19.19
C ILE A 302 2.25 -26.40 18.41
N LYS A 303 3.25 -25.74 17.79
CA LYS A 303 4.34 -26.38 17.00
C LYS A 303 5.75 -25.88 17.34
N LYS A 304 6.80 -26.72 17.21
CA LYS A 304 8.20 -26.34 17.48
C LYS A 304 8.86 -25.84 16.19
N PRO A 305 9.45 -24.62 16.15
CA PRO A 305 10.01 -24.04 14.92
C PRO A 305 11.11 -24.88 14.24
N ALA A 306 11.97 -25.53 15.03
CA ALA A 306 13.16 -26.25 14.52
C ALA A 306 12.90 -27.71 14.09
N LYS A 307 11.66 -28.22 14.19
CA LYS A 307 11.27 -29.57 13.72
C LYS A 307 10.18 -29.40 12.65
N ALA A 308 10.65 -28.91 11.50
CA ALA A 308 10.11 -27.76 10.79
C ALA A 308 9.03 -28.03 9.73
N LYS A 309 8.13 -29.00 9.87
CA LYS A 309 7.06 -29.16 8.87
C LYS A 309 5.75 -29.73 9.42
N PHE A 310 5.56 -29.63 10.75
CA PHE A 310 4.43 -30.31 11.38
C PHE A 310 3.09 -29.75 10.94
N TYR A 311 3.00 -28.51 10.49
CA TYR A 311 1.70 -27.92 10.19
C TYR A 311 1.78 -26.78 9.17
N GLY A 312 2.61 -26.91 8.12
CA GLY A 312 2.63 -25.99 6.99
C GLY A 312 3.28 -24.63 7.25
N LEU A 313 3.93 -24.14 6.19
CA LEU A 313 4.78 -22.96 6.09
C LEU A 313 6.18 -23.14 6.73
N ILE A 314 7.19 -23.29 5.86
CA ILE A 314 8.45 -22.58 6.01
C ILE A 314 8.46 -21.57 4.87
N GLY A 315 8.24 -20.29 5.19
CA GLY A 315 8.99 -19.25 4.49
C GLY A 315 10.34 -19.10 5.15
N GLU A 316 11.36 -18.60 4.45
CA GLU A 316 12.63 -18.16 5.05
C GLU A 316 12.46 -17.07 6.15
N ASN A 317 11.21 -16.62 6.38
CA ASN A 317 10.79 -15.53 7.25
C ASN A 317 10.07 -15.98 8.54
N GLU A 318 9.85 -17.28 8.79
CA GLU A 318 9.19 -17.73 10.03
C GLU A 318 10.11 -17.71 11.25
N ASP A 319 9.58 -17.22 12.36
CA ASP A 319 10.30 -17.13 13.64
C ASP A 319 9.61 -17.92 14.76
N ALA A 320 10.20 -17.89 15.96
CA ALA A 320 9.67 -18.62 17.10
C ALA A 320 8.30 -18.11 17.58
N GLU A 321 7.91 -16.88 17.26
CA GLU A 321 6.67 -16.21 17.70
C GLU A 321 5.60 -16.14 16.59
N SER A 322 5.81 -16.84 15.48
CA SER A 322 4.84 -16.88 14.38
C SER A 322 3.58 -17.69 14.77
N ALA A 323 2.43 -17.24 14.27
CA ALA A 323 1.13 -17.83 14.51
C ALA A 323 0.23 -17.65 13.28
N TRP A 324 -0.79 -18.50 13.14
CA TRP A 324 -1.73 -18.47 12.03
C TRP A 324 -3.14 -18.90 12.44
N CYS A 325 -4.15 -18.33 11.81
CA CYS A 325 -5.48 -18.90 11.74
C CYS A 325 -5.67 -19.64 10.41
N ASN A 326 -5.75 -20.96 10.49
CA ASN A 326 -5.92 -21.79 9.32
C ASN A 326 -7.38 -21.80 8.84
N PRO A 327 -7.65 -21.74 7.52
CA PRO A 327 -9.00 -21.76 6.98
C PRO A 327 -9.70 -23.13 7.17
N PRO A 328 -11.05 -23.18 7.02
CA PRO A 328 -11.77 -24.43 7.09
C PRO A 328 -11.42 -25.35 5.90
N GLY A 329 -11.32 -26.65 6.17
CA GLY A 329 -11.16 -27.70 5.17
C GLY A 329 -12.45 -28.49 4.94
N TYR A 330 -12.37 -29.58 4.16
CA TYR A 330 -13.52 -30.47 3.90
C TYR A 330 -14.13 -31.10 5.17
N TRP A 331 -13.29 -31.38 6.17
CA TRP A 331 -13.64 -32.14 7.39
C TRP A 331 -13.19 -31.47 8.68
N SER A 332 -12.69 -30.23 8.59
CA SER A 332 -12.10 -29.52 9.72
C SER A 332 -12.60 -28.09 9.73
N PRO A 333 -13.10 -27.59 10.86
CA PRO A 333 -13.31 -26.15 11.04
C PRO A 333 -11.96 -25.41 10.98
N PRO A 334 -11.97 -24.06 10.96
CA PRO A 334 -10.76 -23.28 11.15
C PRO A 334 -10.14 -23.61 12.52
N TYR A 335 -8.84 -23.37 12.65
CA TYR A 335 -8.12 -23.60 13.91
C TYR A 335 -6.93 -22.64 14.00
N LEU A 336 -6.50 -22.38 15.23
CA LEU A 336 -5.32 -21.56 15.48
C LEU A 336 -4.08 -22.44 15.53
N GLU A 337 -2.98 -21.94 15.01
CA GLU A 337 -1.70 -22.63 14.98
C GLU A 337 -0.62 -21.68 15.50
N LEU A 338 0.10 -22.10 16.53
CA LEU A 338 1.05 -21.26 17.26
C LEU A 338 2.42 -21.92 17.31
N ASN A 339 3.49 -21.18 17.01
CA ASN A 339 4.84 -21.65 17.33
C ASN A 339 5.08 -21.65 18.85
N THR A 340 5.96 -22.54 19.34
CA THR A 340 6.22 -22.69 20.78
C THR A 340 6.73 -21.40 21.44
N GLY A 341 7.36 -20.51 20.67
CA GLY A 341 7.80 -19.22 21.20
C GLY A 341 6.64 -18.29 21.53
N VAL A 342 5.49 -18.38 20.84
CA VAL A 342 4.25 -17.64 21.16
C VAL A 342 3.81 -17.90 22.58
N VAL A 343 3.84 -19.17 23.01
CA VAL A 343 3.45 -19.57 24.38
C VAL A 343 4.27 -18.84 25.44
N THR A 344 5.55 -18.62 25.15
CA THR A 344 6.52 -17.95 26.03
C THR A 344 6.67 -16.45 25.77
N SER A 345 6.01 -15.92 24.75
CA SER A 345 6.17 -14.55 24.31
C SER A 345 5.61 -13.57 25.35
N PRO A 346 6.27 -12.42 25.58
CA PRO A 346 5.67 -11.33 26.32
C PRO A 346 4.43 -10.75 25.61
N ASP A 347 4.36 -10.89 24.27
CA ASP A 347 3.27 -10.39 23.42
C ASP A 347 2.26 -11.50 23.05
N ARG A 348 2.25 -12.61 23.80
CA ARG A 348 1.39 -13.78 23.54
C ARG A 348 -0.06 -13.38 23.34
N ARG A 349 -0.58 -12.50 24.20
CA ARG A 349 -2.00 -12.12 24.19
C ARG A 349 -2.37 -11.44 22.89
N GLU A 350 -1.51 -10.56 22.41
CA GLU A 350 -1.68 -9.80 21.18
C GLU A 350 -1.62 -10.74 19.97
N ILE A 351 -0.56 -11.57 19.88
CA ILE A 351 -0.37 -12.55 18.79
C ILE A 351 -1.59 -13.48 18.65
N ILE A 352 -2.06 -14.09 19.74
CA ILE A 352 -3.18 -15.04 19.65
C ILE A 352 -4.51 -14.34 19.38
N SER A 353 -4.67 -13.08 19.81
CA SER A 353 -5.89 -12.32 19.56
C SER A 353 -6.01 -11.89 18.11
N HIS A 354 -4.88 -11.61 17.46
CA HIS A 354 -4.78 -11.35 16.03
C HIS A 354 -5.33 -12.56 15.24
N GLU A 355 -4.76 -13.73 15.49
CA GLU A 355 -5.19 -14.97 14.83
C GLU A 355 -6.62 -15.37 15.20
N PHE A 356 -7.04 -15.15 16.44
CA PHE A 356 -8.43 -15.39 16.81
C PHE A 356 -9.39 -14.44 16.07
N PHE A 357 -9.00 -13.20 15.78
CA PHE A 357 -9.86 -12.30 15.02
C PHE A 357 -10.06 -12.78 13.58
N HIS A 358 -9.04 -13.39 12.99
CA HIS A 358 -9.18 -14.11 11.72
C HIS A 358 -10.19 -15.27 11.79
N TYR A 359 -10.26 -15.99 12.91
CA TYR A 359 -11.28 -17.01 13.14
C TYR A 359 -12.71 -16.44 13.07
N LEU A 360 -12.93 -15.25 13.66
CA LEU A 360 -14.22 -14.55 13.59
C LEU A 360 -14.56 -14.10 12.16
N GLN A 361 -13.58 -13.66 11.39
CA GLN A 361 -13.77 -13.31 9.97
C GLN A 361 -14.24 -14.52 9.15
N TYR A 362 -13.71 -15.72 9.46
CA TYR A 362 -14.16 -16.97 8.83
C TYR A 362 -15.62 -17.33 9.09
N TYR A 363 -16.30 -16.72 10.08
CA TYR A 363 -17.75 -16.84 10.20
C TYR A 363 -18.48 -16.36 8.95
N TYR A 364 -17.90 -15.43 8.20
CA TYR A 364 -18.56 -14.75 7.09
C TYR A 364 -17.95 -15.12 5.74
N ALA A 365 -16.63 -15.11 5.60
CA ALA A 365 -15.98 -15.36 4.33
C ALA A 365 -14.61 -16.06 4.49
N ASN A 366 -14.20 -16.82 3.48
CA ASN A 366 -12.83 -17.30 3.31
C ASN A 366 -12.29 -16.76 1.99
N ASN A 367 -12.01 -15.46 1.97
CA ASN A 367 -11.61 -14.77 0.77
C ASN A 367 -10.22 -14.15 0.94
N THR A 368 -9.42 -14.19 -0.12
CA THR A 368 -8.08 -13.63 -0.14
C THR A 368 -8.03 -12.20 -0.68
N THR A 369 -9.08 -11.70 -1.36
CA THR A 369 -9.11 -10.34 -1.93
C THR A 369 -9.30 -9.22 -0.90
N THR A 370 -9.83 -9.56 0.28
CA THR A 370 -10.07 -8.62 1.41
C THR A 370 -8.91 -8.55 2.39
N LEU A 371 -7.75 -9.12 2.06
CA LEU A 371 -6.67 -9.32 3.03
C LEU A 371 -6.22 -8.04 3.74
N TRP A 372 -6.16 -6.91 3.04
CA TRP A 372 -5.80 -5.63 3.66
C TRP A 372 -6.76 -5.26 4.81
N LEU A 373 -8.06 -5.51 4.65
CA LEU A 373 -9.10 -5.23 5.66
C LEU A 373 -9.03 -6.25 6.80
N ASP A 374 -8.74 -7.49 6.45
CA ASP A 374 -8.61 -8.59 7.39
C ASP A 374 -7.44 -8.35 8.35
N GLU A 375 -6.27 -7.98 7.81
CA GLU A 375 -5.09 -7.64 8.60
C GLU A 375 -5.24 -6.30 9.33
N MET A 376 -5.87 -5.30 8.72
CA MET A 376 -6.16 -4.01 9.39
C MET A 376 -6.93 -4.22 10.69
N SER A 377 -7.94 -5.09 10.66
CA SER A 377 -8.83 -5.35 11.78
C SER A 377 -8.25 -6.32 12.82
N ALA A 378 -7.50 -7.34 12.38
CA ALA A 378 -6.78 -8.24 13.29
C ALA A 378 -5.66 -7.51 14.05
N THR A 379 -4.93 -6.63 13.37
CA THR A 379 -3.90 -5.77 14.01
C THR A 379 -4.51 -4.79 15.00
N TRP A 380 -5.69 -4.22 14.67
CA TRP A 380 -6.43 -3.39 15.61
C TRP A 380 -6.81 -4.15 16.89
N MET A 381 -7.19 -5.42 16.77
CA MET A 381 -7.57 -6.26 17.91
C MET A 381 -6.43 -6.44 18.92
N GLU A 382 -5.18 -6.51 18.45
CA GLU A 382 -3.99 -6.60 19.31
C GLU A 382 -3.97 -5.47 20.36
N GLY A 383 -4.13 -4.21 19.92
CA GLY A 383 -4.17 -3.05 20.82
C GLY A 383 -5.39 -3.05 21.76
N ARG A 384 -6.49 -3.69 21.35
CA ARG A 384 -7.71 -3.78 22.17
C ARG A 384 -7.58 -4.74 23.36
N VAL A 385 -6.77 -5.79 23.22
CA VAL A 385 -6.50 -6.77 24.28
C VAL A 385 -5.20 -6.51 25.03
N SER A 386 -4.29 -5.73 24.44
CA SER A 386 -2.96 -5.50 24.98
C SER A 386 -3.00 -4.92 26.38
N SER A 387 -2.12 -5.43 27.24
CA SER A 387 -1.90 -4.85 28.57
C SER A 387 -1.27 -3.44 28.51
N GLN A 388 -0.63 -3.09 27.38
CA GLN A 388 -0.08 -1.76 27.14
C GLN A 388 -1.17 -0.74 26.77
N GLY A 389 -2.38 -1.21 26.44
CA GLY A 389 -3.51 -0.39 26.06
C GLY A 389 -3.15 0.57 24.92
N GLU A 390 -3.25 1.87 25.19
CA GLU A 390 -3.03 2.95 24.22
C GLU A 390 -1.58 3.12 23.75
N ASN A 391 -0.63 2.44 24.42
CA ASN A 391 0.80 2.48 24.07
C ASN A 391 1.24 1.29 23.22
N TYR A 392 0.34 0.34 22.92
CA TYR A 392 0.68 -0.82 22.11
C TYR A 392 1.03 -0.40 20.69
N CYS A 393 2.12 -0.91 20.12
CA CYS A 393 2.46 -0.73 18.70
C CYS A 393 2.84 -2.09 18.10
N PRO A 394 2.12 -2.59 17.08
CA PRO A 394 2.41 -3.86 16.43
C PRO A 394 3.84 -3.89 15.89
N LYS A 395 4.56 -4.98 16.12
CA LYS A 395 5.88 -5.21 15.51
C LYS A 395 5.81 -5.29 13.98
N THR A 396 4.65 -5.66 13.44
CA THR A 396 4.35 -5.81 12.02
C THR A 396 4.02 -4.48 11.34
N TYR A 397 3.74 -3.41 12.10
CA TYR A 397 3.55 -2.08 11.57
C TYR A 397 4.89 -1.54 11.05
N LYS A 398 5.02 -1.42 9.73
CA LYS A 398 6.31 -1.10 9.08
C LYS A 398 6.29 0.19 8.28
N ASN A 399 5.11 0.67 7.86
CA ASN A 399 5.03 1.78 6.92
C ASN A 399 4.06 2.89 7.36
N PRO A 400 4.56 3.98 7.97
CA PRO A 400 3.73 5.09 8.38
C PRO A 400 3.12 5.90 7.21
N ARG A 401 3.55 5.67 5.96
CA ARG A 401 2.95 6.29 4.76
C ARG A 401 1.82 5.47 4.17
N ALA A 402 1.60 4.22 4.59
CA ALA A 402 0.53 3.38 4.05
C ALA A 402 -0.84 4.08 4.06
N PRO A 403 -1.26 4.79 5.13
CA PRO A 403 -2.55 5.47 5.12
C PRO A 403 -2.63 6.64 4.12
N ILE A 404 -1.52 7.23 3.68
CA ILE A 404 -1.49 8.26 2.61
C ILE A 404 -1.61 7.59 1.23
N ASN A 405 -1.04 6.40 1.07
CA ASN A 405 -0.99 5.70 -0.21
C ASN A 405 -2.36 5.15 -0.66
N GLY A 406 -3.34 5.06 0.24
CA GLY A 406 -4.64 4.44 0.01
C GLY A 406 -5.06 3.63 1.24
N LEU A 407 -6.36 3.46 1.49
CA LEU A 407 -6.82 2.41 2.43
C LEU A 407 -6.86 1.02 1.77
N TYR A 408 -7.16 0.97 0.47
CA TYR A 408 -7.27 -0.28 -0.28
C TYR A 408 -5.94 -0.67 -0.91
N ARG A 409 -5.61 -1.96 -0.83
CA ARG A 409 -4.60 -2.59 -1.68
C ARG A 409 -5.08 -3.94 -2.18
N SER A 410 -4.99 -4.13 -3.48
CA SER A 410 -5.33 -5.40 -4.12
C SER A 410 -4.37 -6.50 -3.66
N SER A 411 -4.90 -7.66 -3.30
CA SER A 411 -4.14 -8.90 -3.25
C SER A 411 -4.26 -9.63 -4.59
N SER A 412 -3.26 -10.44 -4.92
CA SER A 412 -3.32 -11.42 -6.01
C SER A 412 -2.63 -12.69 -5.57
N LEU A 413 -2.88 -13.83 -6.23
CA LEU A 413 -2.19 -15.10 -5.95
C LEU A 413 -0.65 -14.97 -5.97
N PHE A 414 -0.11 -14.02 -6.75
CA PHE A 414 1.33 -13.76 -6.88
C PHE A 414 1.83 -12.59 -6.01
N SER A 415 0.95 -11.94 -5.22
CA SER A 415 1.28 -10.73 -4.44
C SER A 415 0.53 -10.63 -3.10
N ILE A 416 0.08 -11.76 -2.54
CA ILE A 416 -0.74 -11.81 -1.31
C ILE A 416 -0.09 -11.03 -0.16
N ASN A 417 1.22 -11.20 0.05
CA ASN A 417 1.97 -10.58 1.16
C ASN A 417 1.89 -9.04 1.17
N ASN A 418 1.77 -8.41 0.00
CA ASN A 418 1.73 -6.96 -0.12
C ASN A 418 0.44 -6.37 0.48
N ALA A 419 -0.71 -7.00 0.25
CA ALA A 419 -1.98 -6.54 0.80
C ALA A 419 -2.03 -6.72 2.33
N GLY A 420 -1.44 -7.81 2.85
CA GLY A 420 -1.35 -8.04 4.29
C GLY A 420 -0.47 -7.02 5.01
N PHE A 421 0.75 -6.76 4.50
CA PHE A 421 1.63 -5.72 5.06
C PHE A 421 1.00 -4.32 5.03
N HIS A 422 0.24 -4.04 3.97
CA HIS A 422 -0.54 -2.81 3.89
C HIS A 422 -1.59 -2.75 5.00
N GLY A 423 -2.35 -3.84 5.19
CA GLY A 423 -3.35 -3.97 6.26
C GLY A 423 -2.78 -3.69 7.65
N TYR A 424 -1.63 -4.30 7.99
CA TYR A 424 -0.93 -4.00 9.25
C TYR A 424 -0.65 -2.50 9.41
N SER A 425 -0.27 -1.83 8.34
CA SER A 425 0.11 -0.40 8.38
C SER A 425 -1.09 0.55 8.34
N VAL A 426 -2.21 0.18 7.69
CA VAL A 426 -3.45 0.98 7.72
C VAL A 426 -4.31 0.73 8.96
N SER A 427 -3.92 -0.21 9.83
CA SER A 427 -4.53 -0.40 11.16
C SER A 427 -4.54 0.87 12.02
N ALA A 428 -3.63 1.83 11.77
CA ALA A 428 -3.65 3.18 12.34
C ALA A 428 -5.02 3.87 12.18
N PHE A 429 -5.68 3.68 11.03
CA PHE A 429 -7.01 4.23 10.79
C PHE A 429 -8.08 3.56 11.66
N ALA A 430 -8.07 2.22 11.72
CA ALA A 430 -8.98 1.46 12.59
C ALA A 430 -8.83 1.84 14.07
N TYR A 431 -7.59 2.01 14.53
CA TYR A 431 -7.33 2.47 15.89
C TYR A 431 -7.89 3.86 16.14
N TYR A 432 -7.62 4.82 15.25
CA TYR A 432 -8.20 6.16 15.33
C TYR A 432 -9.72 6.11 15.45
N LEU A 433 -10.40 5.32 14.60
CA LEU A 433 -11.84 5.21 14.67
C LEU A 433 -12.30 4.66 16.04
N SER A 434 -11.61 3.65 16.57
CA SER A 434 -11.97 3.03 17.86
C SER A 434 -11.77 3.93 19.10
N LYS A 435 -11.00 5.01 18.96
CA LYS A 435 -10.81 6.01 20.01
C LYS A 435 -11.87 7.10 20.02
N ARG A 436 -12.68 7.18 18.98
CA ARG A 436 -13.76 8.16 18.94
C ARG A 436 -14.83 7.81 19.97
N TYR A 437 -15.41 8.85 20.56
CA TYR A 437 -16.47 8.71 21.56
C TYR A 437 -17.75 8.06 21.00
N ASP A 438 -17.94 8.12 19.68
CA ASP A 438 -19.10 7.61 18.95
C ASP A 438 -18.83 6.24 18.28
N TRP A 439 -17.72 5.57 18.60
CA TRP A 439 -17.41 4.25 18.05
C TRP A 439 -18.44 3.19 18.53
N PRO A 440 -19.17 2.54 17.61
CA PRO A 440 -20.12 1.51 17.98
C PRO A 440 -19.39 0.21 18.32
N ALA A 441 -19.75 -0.39 19.45
CA ALA A 441 -19.15 -1.66 19.91
C ALA A 441 -19.22 -2.77 18.84
N HIS A 442 -20.27 -2.75 18.01
CA HIS A 442 -20.52 -3.75 16.97
C HIS A 442 -20.01 -3.36 15.57
N PHE A 443 -19.13 -2.36 15.45
CA PHE A 443 -18.59 -1.90 14.17
C PHE A 443 -18.08 -3.04 13.28
N TRP A 444 -17.15 -3.86 13.79
CA TRP A 444 -16.54 -4.94 13.02
C TRP A 444 -17.52 -6.04 12.64
N HIS A 445 -18.48 -6.33 13.52
CA HIS A 445 -19.57 -7.24 13.18
C HIS A 445 -20.39 -6.70 12.00
N THR A 446 -20.72 -5.41 11.98
CA THR A 446 -21.41 -4.75 10.85
C THR A 446 -20.60 -4.87 9.55
N VAL A 447 -19.28 -4.66 9.62
CA VAL A 447 -18.39 -4.80 8.46
C VAL A 447 -18.41 -6.24 7.93
N PHE A 448 -18.06 -7.25 8.74
CA PHE A 448 -17.92 -8.61 8.22
C PHE A 448 -19.25 -9.31 7.92
N SER A 449 -20.34 -8.91 8.57
CA SER A 449 -21.67 -9.43 8.26
C SER A 449 -22.29 -8.87 6.97
N HIS A 450 -21.66 -7.86 6.36
CA HIS A 450 -22.11 -7.29 5.10
C HIS A 450 -21.98 -8.28 3.94
N ALA A 451 -23.00 -8.39 3.09
CA ALA A 451 -23.03 -9.38 2.00
C ALA A 451 -21.86 -9.25 1.01
N ASP A 452 -21.42 -8.01 0.73
CA ASP A 452 -20.27 -7.76 -0.15
C ASP A 452 -18.93 -8.25 0.41
N TYR A 453 -18.78 -8.40 1.74
CA TYR A 453 -17.58 -8.99 2.32
C TYR A 453 -17.43 -10.45 1.88
N ALA A 454 -18.52 -11.21 1.91
CA ALA A 454 -18.56 -12.59 1.40
C ALA A 454 -18.35 -12.67 -0.12
N ALA A 455 -18.67 -11.60 -0.87
CA ALA A 455 -18.37 -11.47 -2.29
C ALA A 455 -16.94 -10.99 -2.59
N GLY A 456 -16.12 -10.81 -1.55
CA GLY A 456 -14.72 -10.41 -1.65
C GLY A 456 -14.47 -8.93 -1.92
N LYS A 457 -15.38 -8.04 -1.49
CA LYS A 457 -15.17 -6.59 -1.53
C LYS A 457 -14.92 -6.06 -0.12
N GLY A 458 -13.88 -5.26 0.10
CA GLY A 458 -13.50 -4.74 1.41
C GLY A 458 -14.04 -3.32 1.71
N MET A 459 -14.00 -2.43 0.72
CA MET A 459 -14.33 -1.02 0.90
C MET A 459 -15.82 -0.79 1.13
N THR A 460 -16.71 -1.49 0.42
CA THR A 460 -18.17 -1.34 0.61
C THR A 460 -18.60 -1.73 2.04
N PRO A 461 -18.18 -2.88 2.59
CA PRO A 461 -18.44 -3.20 4.00
C PRO A 461 -17.85 -2.18 4.99
N LEU A 462 -16.61 -1.72 4.76
CA LEU A 462 -15.98 -0.71 5.63
C LEU A 462 -16.78 0.60 5.62
N GLN A 463 -17.27 1.01 4.46
CA GLN A 463 -18.14 2.17 4.29
C GLN A 463 -19.45 2.01 5.06
N ALA A 464 -20.08 0.83 4.99
CA ALA A 464 -21.29 0.54 5.76
C ALA A 464 -21.07 0.66 7.28
N GLY A 465 -19.93 0.15 7.78
CA GLY A 465 -19.51 0.36 9.17
C GLY A 465 -19.33 1.84 9.51
N ALA A 466 -18.59 2.58 8.68
CA ALA A 466 -18.29 3.99 8.89
C ALA A 466 -19.54 4.90 8.87
N ASN A 467 -20.52 4.59 8.02
CA ASN A 467 -21.79 5.31 7.93
C ASN A 467 -22.63 5.20 9.22
N SER A 468 -22.36 4.20 10.07
CA SER A 468 -23.00 4.08 11.38
C SER A 468 -22.40 4.99 12.45
N ILE A 469 -21.21 5.56 12.20
CA ILE A 469 -20.47 6.42 13.12
C ILE A 469 -20.77 7.90 12.84
N SER A 470 -20.72 8.31 11.57
CA SER A 470 -20.83 9.72 11.17
C SER A 470 -21.72 9.89 9.94
N ALA A 471 -22.50 10.97 9.89
CA ALA A 471 -23.31 11.35 8.74
C ALA A 471 -22.47 11.61 7.47
N GLY A 472 -21.21 12.01 7.62
CA GLY A 472 -20.26 12.17 6.52
C GLY A 472 -19.62 10.86 6.05
N GLY A 473 -19.94 9.74 6.70
CA GLY A 473 -19.48 8.41 6.33
C GLY A 473 -17.96 8.23 6.36
N LEU A 474 -17.49 7.27 5.57
CA LEU A 474 -16.07 6.92 5.47
C LEU A 474 -15.21 8.07 4.94
N ASP A 475 -15.71 8.82 3.95
CA ASP A 475 -15.03 9.96 3.32
C ASP A 475 -14.59 10.99 4.35
N TYR A 476 -15.55 11.45 5.17
CA TYR A 476 -15.29 12.44 6.21
C TYR A 476 -14.38 11.89 7.31
N LEU A 477 -14.62 10.66 7.75
CA LEU A 477 -13.82 10.04 8.81
C LEU A 477 -12.36 9.87 8.40
N TYR A 478 -12.11 9.47 7.16
CA TYR A 478 -10.76 9.35 6.61
C TYR A 478 -10.07 10.72 6.47
N LEU A 479 -10.78 11.75 6.04
CA LEU A 479 -10.23 13.11 6.00
C LEU A 479 -9.80 13.60 7.40
N VAL A 480 -10.67 13.47 8.40
CA VAL A 480 -10.34 13.91 9.76
C VAL A 480 -9.22 13.08 10.34
N PHE A 481 -9.21 11.76 10.08
CA PHE A 481 -8.08 10.90 10.42
C PHE A 481 -6.77 11.43 9.85
N LEU A 482 -6.67 11.65 8.53
CA LEU A 482 -5.42 12.10 7.91
C LEU A 482 -4.96 13.45 8.48
N ARG A 483 -5.88 14.36 8.76
CA ARG A 483 -5.57 15.64 9.38
C ARG A 483 -4.92 15.46 10.74
N ASN A 484 -5.49 14.62 11.59
CA ASN A 484 -4.91 14.31 12.91
C ASN A 484 -3.60 13.55 12.75
N TYR A 485 -3.56 12.55 11.86
CA TYR A 485 -2.41 11.67 11.65
C TYR A 485 -1.17 12.44 11.18
N LEU A 486 -1.36 13.42 10.29
CA LEU A 486 -0.30 14.24 9.71
C LEU A 486 -0.01 15.52 10.49
N SER A 487 -0.77 15.81 11.56
CA SER A 487 -0.49 16.89 12.52
C SER A 487 -0.12 16.37 13.91
N ASP A 488 0.14 15.07 14.04
CA ASP A 488 0.43 14.39 15.31
C ASP A 488 -0.74 14.36 16.32
N GLY A 489 -1.94 14.81 15.91
CA GLY A 489 -3.17 14.81 16.71
C GLY A 489 -3.81 13.43 16.94
N VAL A 490 -3.17 12.33 16.51
CA VAL A 490 -3.56 10.94 16.87
C VAL A 490 -2.70 10.40 18.02
N SER A 491 -1.64 11.12 18.41
CA SER A 491 -0.71 10.70 19.45
C SER A 491 -1.24 11.06 20.85
N ASP A 492 -1.91 10.11 21.50
CA ASP A 492 -2.33 10.24 22.91
C ASP A 492 -1.20 9.88 23.91
N ALA A 493 0.05 9.63 23.47
CA ALA A 493 1.08 9.17 24.39
C ALA A 493 1.64 10.28 25.31
N PRO A 494 1.91 9.93 26.57
CA PRO A 494 2.85 10.68 27.40
C PRO A 494 4.20 10.83 26.70
N ALA A 495 4.85 11.99 26.86
CA ALA A 495 6.15 12.27 26.25
C ALA A 495 7.17 11.13 26.47
N GLY A 496 7.77 10.62 25.38
CA GLY A 496 8.86 9.65 25.42
C GLY A 496 8.50 8.18 25.17
N LYS A 497 7.27 7.85 24.73
CA LYS A 497 6.89 6.49 24.30
C LYS A 497 6.44 6.45 22.83
N THR A 498 6.66 5.33 22.15
CA THR A 498 6.14 5.04 20.81
C THR A 498 4.63 4.78 20.86
N THR A 499 3.85 5.46 20.01
CA THR A 499 2.40 5.33 19.89
C THR A 499 1.97 4.40 18.75
N PHE A 500 0.81 3.76 18.92
CA PHE A 500 0.01 3.30 17.79
C PHE A 500 -0.44 4.51 16.96
N GLY A 501 -0.08 4.57 15.68
CA GLY A 501 -0.29 5.77 14.85
C GLY A 501 0.90 6.01 13.95
N ASN A 502 1.46 7.22 13.94
CA ASN A 502 2.67 7.54 13.16
C ASN A 502 3.97 6.93 13.76
N ASN A 503 3.88 5.97 14.68
CA ASN A 503 4.99 5.31 15.37
C ASN A 503 5.92 6.25 16.17
N GLY A 504 5.43 7.39 16.64
CA GLY A 504 6.32 8.41 17.22
C GLY A 504 7.35 8.95 16.23
N GLN A 505 7.21 8.63 14.93
CA GLN A 505 7.86 9.40 13.90
C GLN A 505 7.17 10.74 13.86
N ARG A 506 7.95 11.79 14.13
CA ARG A 506 7.47 13.16 14.13
C ARG A 506 6.78 13.41 12.79
N ALA A 507 5.50 13.78 12.77
CA ALA A 507 4.64 13.76 11.58
C ALA A 507 5.26 14.36 10.29
N MET A 508 6.19 15.31 10.40
CA MET A 508 7.00 15.82 9.30
C MET A 508 7.82 14.74 8.55
N ALA A 509 8.30 13.70 9.23
CA ALA A 509 9.08 12.60 8.66
C ALA A 509 8.28 11.83 7.60
N ILE A 510 6.97 11.67 7.83
CA ILE A 510 6.04 11.07 6.86
C ILE A 510 6.12 11.80 5.51
N PHE A 511 6.36 13.12 5.50
CA PHE A 511 6.50 13.90 4.26
C PHE A 511 7.88 13.78 3.58
N LYS A 512 8.90 13.29 4.30
CA LYS A 512 10.31 13.23 3.84
C LYS A 512 10.79 11.81 3.52
N ASP A 513 10.10 10.80 4.04
CA ASP A 513 10.55 9.41 3.97
C ASP A 513 10.02 8.71 2.71
N VAL A 514 10.92 7.99 2.04
CA VAL A 514 10.55 7.05 0.98
C VAL A 514 9.78 5.87 1.58
N ASP A 515 8.81 5.33 0.84
CA ASP A 515 8.05 4.15 1.30
C ASP A 515 9.02 3.03 1.70
N GLN A 516 8.92 2.54 2.94
CA GLN A 516 9.80 1.48 3.47
C GLN A 516 9.11 0.11 3.45
N ASN A 517 9.88 -0.93 3.16
CA ASN A 517 9.62 -2.35 3.50
C ASN A 517 8.35 -3.01 2.95
N GLU A 518 7.64 -2.37 2.03
CA GLU A 518 6.69 -3.03 1.14
C GLU A 518 7.40 -3.18 -0.21
N CYS A 519 7.74 -4.42 -0.57
CA CYS A 519 8.74 -4.79 -1.59
C CYS A 519 8.51 -4.24 -3.01
N ASP A 520 7.53 -3.37 -3.22
CA ASP A 520 6.98 -2.96 -4.50
C ASP A 520 6.61 -1.46 -4.61
N TRP A 521 7.04 -0.59 -3.68
CA TRP A 521 6.58 0.81 -3.70
C TRP A 521 7.58 1.85 -4.18
N LYS A 522 7.37 2.25 -5.43
CA LYS A 522 7.78 3.54 -6.03
C LYS A 522 6.66 4.60 -5.89
N ARG A 523 5.87 4.59 -4.81
CA ARG A 523 4.69 5.49 -4.67
C ARG A 523 5.03 6.86 -4.13
N PHE A 524 6.00 7.01 -3.22
CA PHE A 524 6.47 8.35 -2.80
C PHE A 524 6.82 9.25 -3.99
N PRO A 525 7.62 8.81 -5.01
CA PRO A 525 7.85 9.61 -6.21
C PRO A 525 6.60 10.00 -7.00
N GLN A 526 5.46 9.34 -6.75
CA GLN A 526 4.19 9.56 -7.42
C GLN A 526 3.25 10.45 -6.59
N ASN A 527 3.26 10.38 -5.25
CA ASN A 527 2.34 11.12 -4.36
C ASN A 527 3.04 12.05 -3.34
N GLY A 528 4.34 12.27 -3.47
CA GLY A 528 5.16 13.01 -2.51
C GLY A 528 6.17 13.93 -3.18
N LYS A 529 6.30 15.16 -2.66
CA LYS A 529 7.30 16.14 -3.11
C LYS A 529 7.91 16.88 -1.93
N VAL A 530 9.21 17.14 -2.00
CA VAL A 530 9.90 18.06 -1.10
C VAL A 530 10.54 19.17 -1.93
N SER A 531 10.35 20.42 -1.49
CA SER A 531 11.00 21.60 -2.05
C SER A 531 11.62 22.43 -0.94
N LYS A 532 12.82 22.96 -1.20
CA LYS A 532 13.51 23.89 -0.30
C LYS A 532 13.32 25.32 -0.79
N ILE A 533 13.00 26.23 0.12
CA ILE A 533 12.86 27.66 -0.13
C ILE A 533 13.99 28.35 0.65
N GLU A 534 15.09 28.64 -0.04
CA GLU A 534 16.35 29.08 0.56
C GLU A 534 16.73 30.50 0.12
N LYS A 535 16.21 30.95 -1.01
CA LYS A 535 16.54 32.25 -1.61
C LYS A 535 15.30 32.91 -2.20
N LEU A 536 15.36 34.23 -2.36
CA LEU A 536 14.25 35.04 -2.88
C LEU A 536 13.77 34.58 -4.27
N SER A 537 14.66 34.05 -5.12
CA SER A 537 14.28 33.54 -6.44
C SER A 537 13.35 32.31 -6.38
N ASP A 538 13.30 31.61 -5.25
CA ASP A 538 12.44 30.43 -5.07
C ASP A 538 10.95 30.83 -4.93
N PHE A 539 10.66 32.11 -4.69
CA PHE A 539 9.30 32.69 -4.69
C PHE A 539 8.83 33.14 -6.08
N SER A 540 9.73 33.17 -7.07
CA SER A 540 9.43 33.72 -8.40
C SER A 540 8.55 32.77 -9.23
N GLY A 541 7.39 33.25 -9.64
CA GLY A 541 6.47 32.52 -10.51
C GLY A 541 5.62 31.49 -9.75
N THR A 542 5.19 30.46 -10.45
CA THR A 542 4.35 29.38 -9.91
C THR A 542 5.19 28.12 -9.79
N LEU A 543 5.27 27.56 -8.58
CA LEU A 543 5.79 26.22 -8.39
C LEU A 543 4.68 25.22 -8.76
N GLU A 544 5.03 24.16 -9.49
CA GLU A 544 4.06 23.14 -9.89
C GLU A 544 4.67 21.74 -9.80
N HIS A 545 3.80 20.76 -9.54
CA HIS A 545 4.17 19.36 -9.58
C HIS A 545 2.97 18.49 -9.94
N ASP A 546 3.21 17.49 -10.78
CA ASP A 546 2.24 16.48 -11.15
C ASP A 546 2.37 15.28 -10.22
N PHE A 547 1.26 14.87 -9.61
CA PHE A 547 1.15 13.74 -8.71
C PHE A 547 0.21 12.67 -9.27
N GLN A 548 0.20 11.52 -8.61
CA GLN A 548 -0.77 10.45 -8.75
C GLN A 548 -1.37 10.15 -7.37
N VAL A 549 -2.70 10.10 -7.30
CA VAL A 549 -3.44 9.85 -6.07
C VAL A 549 -4.37 8.65 -6.24
N GLN A 550 -4.43 7.77 -5.25
CA GLN A 550 -5.43 6.70 -5.21
C GLN A 550 -6.72 7.22 -4.55
N ASP A 551 -7.87 6.64 -4.88
CA ASP A 551 -9.06 6.77 -4.05
C ASP A 551 -8.76 6.36 -2.60
N MET A 552 -9.31 7.11 -1.64
CA MET A 552 -8.99 6.96 -0.21
C MET A 552 -7.49 7.10 0.08
N GLY A 553 -6.84 8.04 -0.61
CA GLY A 553 -5.41 8.36 -0.51
C GLY A 553 -5.17 9.88 -0.54
N ALA A 554 -3.89 10.27 -0.47
CA ALA A 554 -3.49 11.68 -0.50
C ALA A 554 -2.16 11.90 -1.23
N VAL A 555 -1.96 13.14 -1.70
CA VAL A 555 -0.69 13.65 -2.20
C VAL A 555 -0.13 14.67 -1.23
N THR A 556 1.19 14.71 -1.11
CA THR A 556 1.88 15.49 -0.08
C THR A 556 2.99 16.34 -0.68
N TRP A 557 3.08 17.61 -0.30
CA TRP A 557 4.18 18.49 -0.69
C TRP A 557 4.72 19.23 0.53
N LEU A 558 5.97 18.94 0.89
CA LEU A 558 6.68 19.64 1.95
C LEU A 558 7.51 20.80 1.40
N LEU A 559 7.23 22.00 1.89
CA LEU A 559 8.06 23.18 1.70
C LEU A 559 8.91 23.39 2.95
N THR A 560 10.23 23.41 2.81
CA THR A 560 11.13 23.68 3.94
C THR A 560 11.76 25.05 3.82
N PHE A 561 11.70 25.85 4.89
CA PHE A 561 12.26 27.19 5.00
C PHE A 561 13.38 27.17 6.04
N PRO A 562 14.66 27.07 5.65
CA PRO A 562 15.76 27.02 6.62
C PRO A 562 15.93 28.34 7.39
N LYS A 563 15.63 29.47 6.73
CA LYS A 563 15.83 30.85 7.24
C LYS A 563 14.63 31.73 6.87
N PRO A 564 13.43 31.45 7.39
CA PRO A 564 12.20 32.09 6.92
C PRO A 564 12.19 33.61 7.14
N GLN A 565 12.72 34.11 8.26
CA GLN A 565 12.82 35.55 8.56
C GLN A 565 13.65 36.35 7.53
N GLU A 566 14.56 35.71 6.78
CA GLU A 566 15.36 36.38 5.74
C GLU A 566 14.56 36.54 4.42
N LEU A 567 13.44 35.81 4.28
CA LEU A 567 12.71 35.64 3.04
C LEU A 567 11.29 36.21 3.08
N ILE A 568 10.58 35.99 4.20
CA ILE A 568 9.17 36.35 4.38
C ILE A 568 9.04 37.79 4.88
N LYS A 569 8.06 38.52 4.35
CA LYS A 569 7.69 39.87 4.75
C LYS A 569 6.22 39.94 5.14
N GLU A 570 5.86 40.96 5.90
CA GLU A 570 4.48 41.24 6.29
C GLU A 570 3.53 41.22 5.08
N GLY A 571 2.37 40.60 5.23
CA GLY A 571 1.35 40.52 4.18
C GLY A 571 1.59 39.46 3.10
N MET A 572 2.70 38.70 3.16
CA MET A 572 2.90 37.55 2.29
C MET A 572 2.02 36.37 2.68
N TYR A 573 1.51 35.67 1.67
CA TYR A 573 0.75 34.43 1.81
C TYR A 573 1.05 33.50 0.64
N ALA A 574 0.81 32.19 0.81
CA ALA A 574 0.92 31.22 -0.27
C ALA A 574 -0.48 30.81 -0.72
N ARG A 575 -0.75 30.91 -2.02
CA ARG A 575 -1.95 30.32 -2.64
C ARG A 575 -1.60 28.96 -3.20
N VAL A 576 -2.29 27.94 -2.72
CA VAL A 576 -2.16 26.56 -3.19
C VAL A 576 -3.40 26.19 -3.98
N GLN A 577 -3.21 25.62 -5.16
CA GLN A 577 -4.29 25.07 -5.97
C GLN A 577 -4.01 23.61 -6.28
N VAL A 578 -5.05 22.78 -6.29
CA VAL A 578 -4.95 21.37 -6.71
C VAL A 578 -6.18 20.97 -7.52
N ASP A 579 -6.00 20.11 -8.52
CA ASP A 579 -7.09 19.54 -9.29
C ASP A 579 -8.17 18.92 -8.38
N ASP A 580 -9.45 19.11 -8.74
CA ASP A 580 -10.62 18.72 -7.93
C ASP A 580 -10.85 17.21 -7.77
N VAL A 581 -10.03 16.38 -8.41
CA VAL A 581 -9.90 14.95 -8.08
C VAL A 581 -9.50 14.75 -6.62
N CYS A 582 -8.72 15.68 -6.07
CA CYS A 582 -8.56 15.83 -4.63
C CYS A 582 -9.71 16.72 -4.14
N ASN A 583 -10.64 16.12 -3.40
CA ASN A 583 -11.83 16.82 -2.95
C ASN A 583 -11.59 17.68 -1.70
N ASN A 584 -10.44 17.54 -1.03
CA ASN A 584 -10.03 18.39 0.08
C ASN A 584 -8.51 18.71 0.04
N LEU A 585 -8.12 19.79 0.72
CA LEU A 585 -6.75 20.31 0.80
C LEU A 585 -6.50 20.91 2.18
N PHE A 586 -5.37 20.62 2.82
CA PHE A 586 -5.00 21.30 4.07
C PHE A 586 -3.50 21.47 4.18
N ALA A 587 -3.08 22.36 5.09
CA ALA A 587 -1.70 22.60 5.39
C ALA A 587 -1.40 22.41 6.88
N VAL A 588 -0.24 21.82 7.17
CA VAL A 588 0.30 21.66 8.51
C VAL A 588 1.60 22.47 8.62
N LEU A 589 1.70 23.32 9.64
CA LEU A 589 2.89 24.10 9.93
C LEU A 589 3.75 23.36 10.96
N PHE A 590 5.03 23.21 10.64
CA PHE A 590 6.01 22.55 11.50
C PHE A 590 7.08 23.54 11.95
N GLN A 591 7.41 23.48 13.24
CA GLN A 591 8.59 24.13 13.82
C GLN A 591 9.62 23.06 14.16
N GLY A 592 10.69 23.00 13.36
CA GLY A 592 11.49 21.78 13.30
C GLY A 592 10.57 20.60 12.94
N PRO A 593 10.43 19.58 13.79
CA PRO A 593 9.58 18.43 13.50
C PRO A 593 8.26 18.38 14.27
N GLU A 594 7.99 19.37 15.12
CA GLU A 594 6.75 19.51 15.88
C GLU A 594 5.70 20.22 15.03
N ALA A 595 4.49 19.65 14.96
CA ALA A 595 3.35 20.31 14.32
C ALA A 595 2.77 21.36 15.27
N ILE A 596 2.73 22.62 14.84
CA ILE A 596 2.28 23.75 15.68
C ILE A 596 0.96 24.35 15.21
N PHE A 597 0.53 24.04 13.98
CA PHE A 597 -0.73 24.52 13.43
C PHE A 597 -1.21 23.64 12.26
N ILE A 598 -2.53 23.57 12.07
CA ILE A 598 -3.19 22.95 10.92
C ILE A 598 -4.36 23.84 10.44
N THR A 599 -4.51 24.02 9.13
CA THR A 599 -5.60 24.84 8.55
C THR A 599 -6.97 24.21 8.79
N GLN A 600 -8.03 25.01 8.97
CA GLN A 600 -9.40 24.50 9.13
C GLN A 600 -9.94 23.91 7.80
N ILE A 601 -10.90 22.97 7.90
CA ILE A 601 -11.50 22.30 6.72
C ILE A 601 -12.25 23.31 5.83
N ASP A 602 -12.95 24.26 6.45
CA ASP A 602 -13.81 25.22 5.75
C ASP A 602 -13.02 26.35 5.04
N ASN A 603 -11.69 26.37 5.20
CA ASN A 603 -10.81 27.34 4.54
C ASN A 603 -10.51 26.98 3.07
N VAL A 604 -11.05 25.88 2.56
CA VAL A 604 -10.80 25.40 1.20
C VAL A 604 -11.92 25.84 0.28
N GLU A 605 -11.59 26.66 -0.71
CA GLU A 605 -12.53 27.07 -1.75
C GLU A 605 -12.56 26.06 -2.90
N HIS A 606 -13.69 25.99 -3.61
CA HIS A 606 -13.83 25.18 -4.83
C HIS A 606 -14.22 26.09 -6.01
N ASP A 607 -13.32 26.24 -6.96
CA ASP A 607 -13.62 26.85 -8.26
C ASP A 607 -14.09 25.76 -9.23
N ALA A 608 -15.40 25.56 -9.33
CA ALA A 608 -16.00 24.52 -10.17
C ALA A 608 -15.75 24.74 -11.68
N ASN A 609 -15.51 25.98 -12.10
CA ASN A 609 -15.22 26.29 -13.51
C ASN A 609 -13.80 25.88 -13.88
N LYS A 610 -12.85 26.13 -12.96
CA LYS A 610 -11.45 25.73 -13.13
C LYS A 610 -11.17 24.29 -12.69
N LYS A 611 -12.11 23.64 -12.01
CA LYS A 611 -11.97 22.29 -11.43
C LYS A 611 -10.79 22.19 -10.46
N VAL A 612 -10.68 23.16 -9.56
CA VAL A 612 -9.60 23.19 -8.55
C VAL A 612 -10.12 23.46 -7.14
N ARG A 613 -9.43 22.91 -6.16
CA ARG A 613 -9.49 23.33 -4.75
C ARG A 613 -8.42 24.38 -4.49
N ILE A 614 -8.75 25.40 -3.71
CA ILE A 614 -7.86 26.54 -3.42
C ILE A 614 -7.72 26.68 -1.91
N LEU A 615 -6.49 26.84 -1.43
CA LEU A 615 -6.16 27.13 -0.04
C LEU A 615 -5.16 28.28 0.02
N ASP A 616 -5.55 29.38 0.67
CA ASP A 616 -4.66 30.49 0.98
C ASP A 616 -4.07 30.33 2.39
N ILE A 617 -2.74 30.39 2.49
CA ILE A 617 -1.99 30.14 3.73
C ILE A 617 -1.24 31.42 4.10
N PRO A 618 -1.64 32.12 5.17
CA PRO A 618 -0.89 33.25 5.69
C PRO A 618 0.52 32.83 6.12
N LEU A 619 1.55 33.59 5.73
CA LEU A 619 2.94 33.29 6.10
C LEU A 619 3.44 34.09 7.30
N ALA A 620 2.55 34.81 8.01
CA ALA A 620 2.89 35.64 9.15
C ALA A 620 3.66 34.88 10.26
N ALA A 621 3.34 33.60 10.49
CA ALA A 621 4.07 32.78 11.47
C ALA A 621 5.54 32.52 11.10
N LEU A 622 5.91 32.66 9.82
CA LEU A 622 7.28 32.48 9.33
C LEU A 622 8.08 33.79 9.35
N GLU A 623 7.41 34.94 9.41
CA GLU A 623 8.04 36.27 9.30
C GLU A 623 9.08 36.52 10.40
N SER A 624 8.74 36.21 11.66
CA SER A 624 9.61 36.42 12.82
C SER A 624 10.36 35.15 13.26
N ALA A 625 10.36 34.10 12.44
CA ALA A 625 10.91 32.82 12.84
C ALA A 625 12.44 32.78 12.66
N ASP A 626 13.14 32.68 13.79
CA ASP A 626 14.60 32.63 13.89
C ASP A 626 15.23 31.26 13.60
N ARG A 627 14.38 30.29 13.24
CA ARG A 627 14.75 28.88 13.06
C ARG A 627 14.02 28.27 11.86
N ALA A 628 14.49 27.09 11.46
CA ALA A 628 13.89 26.38 10.34
C ALA A 628 12.41 26.00 10.62
N MET A 629 11.56 26.29 9.64
CA MET A 629 10.14 25.91 9.63
C MET A 629 9.81 25.12 8.37
N SER A 630 8.68 24.43 8.37
CA SER A 630 8.19 23.73 7.18
C SER A 630 6.67 23.80 7.07
N ILE A 631 6.16 23.83 5.85
CA ILE A 631 4.72 23.73 5.55
C ILE A 631 4.52 22.41 4.81
N GLY A 632 3.76 21.49 5.40
CA GLY A 632 3.30 20.27 4.76
C GLY A 632 1.92 20.47 4.14
N LEU A 633 1.84 20.46 2.82
CA LEU A 633 0.59 20.52 2.07
C LEU A 633 0.08 19.11 1.82
N VAL A 634 -1.21 18.89 2.00
CA VAL A 634 -1.87 17.60 1.83
C VAL A 634 -3.15 17.78 1.04
N ALA A 635 -3.23 17.19 -0.15
CA ALA A 635 -4.47 17.11 -0.90
C ALA A 635 -4.99 15.66 -0.88
N VAL A 636 -6.26 15.50 -0.53
CA VAL A 636 -6.86 14.18 -0.22
C VAL A 636 -7.91 13.85 -1.27
N ASN A 637 -7.90 12.62 -1.75
CA ASN A 637 -9.01 12.03 -2.49
C ASN A 637 -9.76 11.08 -1.55
N THR A 638 -10.88 11.54 -0.97
CA THR A 638 -11.67 10.72 -0.01
C THR A 638 -12.73 9.86 -0.69
N ASN A 639 -12.66 9.59 -1.99
CA ASN A 639 -13.72 8.91 -2.73
C ASN A 639 -13.88 7.43 -2.34
N SER A 640 -14.65 7.13 -1.30
CA SER A 640 -14.94 5.73 -0.93
C SER A 640 -15.88 5.02 -1.91
N SER A 641 -16.61 5.77 -2.75
CA SER A 641 -17.58 5.21 -3.70
C SER A 641 -16.94 4.42 -4.84
N ALA A 642 -15.63 4.60 -5.07
CA ALA A 642 -14.85 3.80 -6.01
C ALA A 642 -14.75 2.31 -5.60
N GLY A 643 -15.03 1.98 -4.35
CA GLY A 643 -14.89 0.62 -3.83
C GLY A 643 -13.43 0.15 -3.83
N ASP A 644 -13.22 -1.14 -4.11
CA ASP A 644 -11.90 -1.80 -4.11
C ASP A 644 -11.06 -1.41 -5.35
N SER A 645 -10.66 -0.14 -5.40
CA SER A 645 -9.92 0.46 -6.52
C SER A 645 -8.48 0.80 -6.14
N ALA A 646 -7.52 0.19 -6.85
CA ALA A 646 -6.11 0.56 -6.80
C ALA A 646 -5.73 1.58 -7.90
N VAL A 647 -6.72 2.15 -8.59
CA VAL A 647 -6.50 3.09 -9.69
C VAL A 647 -5.84 4.36 -9.17
N LEU A 648 -4.85 4.82 -9.92
CA LEU A 648 -4.17 6.09 -9.66
C LEU A 648 -4.73 7.16 -10.61
N HIS A 649 -4.99 8.33 -10.04
CA HIS A 649 -5.52 9.49 -10.75
C HIS A 649 -4.47 10.60 -10.80
N PRO A 650 -4.24 11.22 -11.97
CA PRO A 650 -3.36 12.37 -12.05
C PRO A 650 -3.94 13.55 -11.28
N ALA A 651 -3.09 14.25 -10.51
CA ALA A 651 -3.45 15.47 -9.81
C ALA A 651 -2.30 16.48 -9.90
N LYS A 652 -2.55 17.66 -10.44
CA LYS A 652 -1.58 18.76 -10.46
C LYS A 652 -1.80 19.65 -9.25
N MET A 653 -0.73 19.93 -8.51
CA MET A 653 -0.72 20.95 -7.46
C MET A 653 0.17 22.11 -7.88
N THR A 654 -0.28 23.33 -7.63
CA THR A 654 0.48 24.56 -7.86
C THR A 654 0.52 25.41 -6.60
N ILE A 655 1.61 26.15 -6.45
CA ILE A 655 1.84 27.05 -5.32
C ILE A 655 2.37 28.37 -5.88
N GLN A 656 1.71 29.46 -5.56
CA GLN A 656 2.20 30.80 -5.85
C GLN A 656 2.31 31.59 -4.55
N PHE A 657 3.47 32.20 -4.32
CA PHE A 657 3.67 33.11 -3.20
C PHE A 657 3.25 34.52 -3.61
N LEU A 658 2.31 35.09 -2.85
CA LEU A 658 1.62 36.33 -3.15
C LEU A 658 1.90 37.39 -2.09
N GLY A 659 1.41 38.61 -2.31
CA GLY A 659 1.72 39.79 -1.48
C GLY A 659 3.07 40.45 -1.80
N ARG A 660 3.93 39.79 -2.59
CA ARG A 660 5.23 40.29 -3.05
C ARG A 660 5.59 39.64 -4.39
N VAL A 661 6.06 40.42 -5.34
CA VAL A 661 6.54 39.90 -6.64
C VAL A 661 8.05 40.00 -6.69
N ILE A 662 8.73 38.86 -6.82
CA ILE A 662 10.19 38.81 -6.88
C ILE A 662 10.62 38.17 -8.18
N LEU A 663 11.58 38.80 -8.87
CA LEU A 663 12.19 38.27 -10.09
C LEU A 663 13.72 38.29 -9.95
N PRO A 664 14.42 37.22 -10.36
CA PRO A 664 15.89 37.20 -10.35
C PRO A 664 16.48 38.22 -11.35
N PRO A 665 17.77 38.56 -11.27
CA PRO A 665 18.42 39.38 -12.29
C PRO A 665 18.28 38.77 -13.68
N GLU A 666 17.88 39.56 -14.67
CA GLU A 666 17.82 39.15 -16.08
C GLU A 666 18.29 40.28 -16.99
N ARG A 667 19.06 39.90 -18.02
CA ARG A 667 19.63 40.82 -19.01
C ARG A 667 18.63 41.06 -20.13
N SER A 668 18.23 42.32 -20.32
CA SER A 668 17.44 42.81 -21.44
C SER A 668 18.30 43.69 -22.34
N TYR A 669 17.99 43.74 -23.63
CA TYR A 669 18.78 44.50 -24.57
C TYR A 669 17.98 45.04 -25.75
N ASN A 670 18.46 46.16 -26.29
CA ASN A 670 17.95 46.74 -27.52
C ASN A 670 18.93 46.52 -28.66
N LYS A 671 18.37 46.27 -29.84
CA LYS A 671 19.12 46.12 -31.07
C LYS A 671 18.82 47.27 -32.02
N TYR A 672 19.84 47.70 -32.72
CA TYR A 672 19.69 48.66 -33.81
C TYR A 672 20.40 48.07 -35.02
N TYR A 673 19.64 47.85 -36.11
CA TYR A 673 20.13 47.18 -37.31
C TYR A 673 20.81 45.82 -37.08
N GLY A 674 20.34 45.03 -36.10
CA GLY A 674 20.86 43.71 -35.78
C GLY A 674 21.94 43.67 -34.70
N GLU A 675 22.62 44.80 -34.46
CA GLU A 675 23.65 44.95 -33.43
C GLU A 675 23.05 45.31 -32.07
N CYS A 676 23.62 44.79 -30.99
CA CYS A 676 23.18 45.11 -29.62
C CYS A 676 23.80 46.44 -29.20
N ILE A 677 22.97 47.46 -28.95
CA ILE A 677 23.46 48.82 -28.74
C ILE A 677 23.37 49.29 -27.30
N ALA A 678 22.50 48.67 -26.51
CA ALA A 678 22.33 48.94 -25.09
C ALA A 678 21.78 47.69 -24.40
N ALA A 679 22.30 47.37 -23.23
CA ALA A 679 21.86 46.21 -22.45
C ALA A 679 21.90 46.50 -20.96
N ALA A 680 20.85 46.10 -20.27
CA ALA A 680 20.71 46.28 -18.83
C ALA A 680 20.35 44.94 -18.18
N THR A 681 20.98 44.64 -17.04
CA THR A 681 20.57 43.52 -16.18
C THR A 681 19.83 44.07 -14.98
N ALA A 682 18.60 43.62 -14.76
CA ALA A 682 17.75 44.08 -13.65
C ALA A 682 17.11 42.90 -12.92
N ASP A 683 17.12 42.94 -11.59
CA ASP A 683 16.23 42.13 -10.75
C ASP A 683 14.95 42.93 -10.42
N MET A 684 14.03 42.33 -9.67
CA MET A 684 12.83 43.04 -9.21
C MET A 684 12.32 42.50 -7.90
N ASP A 685 11.88 43.43 -7.04
CA ASP A 685 11.19 43.17 -5.81
C ASP A 685 10.08 44.23 -5.64
N ALA A 686 8.84 43.81 -5.89
CA ALA A 686 7.67 44.67 -5.73
C ALA A 686 6.86 44.26 -4.49
N THR A 687 6.59 45.24 -3.63
CA THR A 687 5.82 45.10 -2.39
C THR A 687 4.69 46.14 -2.34
N SER A 688 3.81 46.05 -1.35
CA SER A 688 2.82 47.09 -1.05
C SER A 688 2.77 47.37 0.44
N ASP A 689 2.60 48.65 0.80
CA ASP A 689 2.38 49.09 2.18
C ASP A 689 1.02 48.61 2.72
N THR A 690 0.12 48.17 1.84
CA THR A 690 -1.16 47.59 2.21
C THR A 690 -1.11 46.07 2.01
N PRO A 691 -1.21 45.26 3.08
CA PRO A 691 -1.20 43.80 2.96
C PRO A 691 -2.30 43.28 2.05
N GLY A 692 -1.98 42.27 1.23
CA GLY A 692 -2.93 41.59 0.34
C GLY A 692 -3.33 42.36 -0.92
N VAL A 693 -2.62 43.43 -1.29
CA VAL A 693 -2.88 44.16 -2.56
C VAL A 693 -2.44 43.36 -3.78
N LEU A 694 -1.21 42.84 -3.75
CA LEU A 694 -0.59 42.11 -4.86
C LEU A 694 -1.06 40.65 -4.85
N GLY A 695 -2.02 40.33 -5.71
CA GLY A 695 -2.57 38.98 -5.89
C GLY A 695 -1.80 38.16 -6.93
N GLU A 696 -2.49 37.19 -7.53
CA GLU A 696 -1.94 36.29 -8.55
C GLU A 696 -1.24 37.05 -9.67
N TYR A 697 -0.08 36.54 -10.11
CA TYR A 697 0.68 37.17 -11.17
C TYR A 697 1.21 36.18 -12.20
N ARG A 698 1.50 36.68 -13.40
CA ARG A 698 2.08 35.90 -14.50
C ARG A 698 3.25 36.65 -15.09
N ILE A 699 4.31 35.92 -15.38
CA ILE A 699 5.50 36.45 -16.02
C ILE A 699 5.51 35.95 -17.45
N THR A 700 5.54 36.87 -18.42
CA THR A 700 5.74 36.55 -19.83
C THR A 700 6.97 37.30 -20.34
N LYS A 701 7.61 36.75 -21.38
CA LYS A 701 8.66 37.45 -22.10
C LYS A 701 8.05 38.10 -23.32
N GLN A 702 8.24 39.41 -23.48
CA GLN A 702 7.86 40.10 -24.70
C GLN A 702 9.08 40.26 -25.62
N ASN A 703 8.81 40.05 -26.91
CA ASN A 703 9.72 40.36 -28.01
C ASN A 703 8.95 41.26 -28.98
N ASN A 704 9.56 42.32 -29.47
CA ASN A 704 8.95 43.11 -30.54
C ASN A 704 9.25 42.45 -31.90
N GLU A 705 8.23 42.35 -32.77
CA GLU A 705 8.28 41.66 -34.07
C GLU A 705 9.15 42.39 -35.13
N GLU A 706 9.75 43.53 -34.81
CA GLU A 706 10.51 44.36 -35.77
C GLU A 706 12.00 44.50 -35.43
N GLY A 707 12.62 43.51 -34.77
CA GLY A 707 14.09 43.42 -34.71
C GLY A 707 14.84 44.48 -33.88
N HIS A 708 14.14 45.37 -33.17
CA HIS A 708 14.74 46.50 -32.44
C HIS A 708 14.87 46.34 -30.92
N SER A 709 14.15 45.41 -30.29
CA SER A 709 14.27 45.12 -28.84
C SER A 709 13.96 43.65 -28.54
N HIS A 710 14.70 43.02 -27.63
CA HIS A 710 14.49 41.61 -27.26
C HIS A 710 14.52 41.43 -25.74
N GLY A 711 13.58 40.63 -25.22
CA GLY A 711 13.75 39.91 -23.95
C GLY A 711 13.61 40.72 -22.67
N TRP A 712 12.61 41.59 -22.55
CA TRP A 712 12.20 42.11 -21.23
C TRP A 712 11.02 41.34 -20.66
N ARG A 713 10.89 41.36 -19.34
CA ARG A 713 9.82 40.66 -18.62
C ARG A 713 8.59 41.55 -18.50
N HIS A 714 7.45 40.98 -18.83
CA HIS A 714 6.14 41.54 -18.57
C HIS A 714 5.49 40.77 -17.43
N VAL A 715 5.08 41.48 -16.39
CA VAL A 715 4.43 40.92 -15.20
C VAL A 715 2.98 41.40 -15.16
N SER A 716 2.05 40.51 -15.43
CA SER A 716 0.62 40.76 -15.20
C SER A 716 0.31 40.44 -13.74
N VAL A 717 -0.28 41.37 -13.00
CA VAL A 717 -0.62 41.22 -11.57
C VAL A 717 -2.11 41.52 -11.38
N GLN A 718 -2.83 40.61 -10.74
CA GLN A 718 -4.20 40.83 -10.31
C GLN A 718 -4.20 41.57 -8.96
N LEU A 719 -4.78 42.77 -8.90
CA LEU A 719 -5.00 43.45 -7.62
C LEU A 719 -6.21 42.86 -6.90
N TYR A 720 -6.19 42.85 -5.57
CA TYR A 720 -7.35 42.46 -4.74
C TYR A 720 -7.95 43.60 -3.93
N LYS A 721 -7.38 44.81 -4.01
CA LYS A 721 -7.93 46.02 -3.39
C LYS A 721 -8.12 47.11 -4.45
N LEU A 722 -9.18 47.90 -4.28
CA LEU A 722 -9.54 48.99 -5.19
C LEU A 722 -8.51 50.12 -5.11
N TYR A 723 -8.32 50.86 -6.20
CA TYR A 723 -7.50 52.07 -6.21
C TYR A 723 -8.01 53.16 -5.24
N PRO A 724 -7.15 54.09 -4.80
CA PRO A 724 -5.71 54.15 -5.05
C PRO A 724 -4.92 53.11 -4.23
N GLN A 725 -3.81 52.63 -4.77
CA GLN A 725 -2.91 51.69 -4.08
C GLN A 725 -1.45 52.14 -4.21
N THR A 726 -0.68 52.04 -3.13
CA THR A 726 0.77 52.31 -3.18
C THR A 726 1.54 51.00 -3.27
N ILE A 727 2.39 50.89 -4.27
CA ILE A 727 3.35 49.80 -4.44
C ILE A 727 4.77 50.35 -4.30
N ARG A 728 5.69 49.54 -3.79
CA ARG A 728 7.11 49.87 -3.73
C ARG A 728 7.87 48.95 -4.65
N ILE A 729 8.68 49.55 -5.52
CA ILE A 729 9.45 48.85 -6.54
C ILE A 729 10.92 49.01 -6.19
N ARG A 730 11.59 47.90 -5.90
CA ARG A 730 13.04 47.83 -5.74
C ARG A 730 13.65 47.04 -6.88
N SER A 731 14.72 47.58 -7.47
CA SER A 731 15.45 46.94 -8.57
C SER A 731 16.92 47.37 -8.58
N ASN A 732 17.82 46.39 -8.56
CA ASN A 732 19.24 46.56 -8.81
C ASN A 732 19.47 46.48 -10.33
N ILE A 733 19.68 47.64 -10.94
CA ILE A 733 19.88 47.75 -12.38
C ILE A 733 21.36 48.00 -12.67
N THR A 734 21.98 47.08 -13.41
CA THR A 734 23.35 47.25 -13.93
C THR A 734 23.27 47.53 -15.42
N LEU A 735 23.78 48.68 -15.84
CA LEU A 735 23.87 49.07 -17.24
C LEU A 735 25.21 48.65 -17.84
N GLU A 736 25.18 48.11 -19.05
CA GLU A 736 26.38 47.75 -19.81
C GLU A 736 26.73 48.88 -20.78
N ASP A 737 27.99 49.30 -20.79
CA ASP A 737 28.58 50.07 -21.89
C ASP A 737 29.17 49.09 -22.91
N LEU A 738 28.55 49.02 -24.09
CA LEU A 738 28.93 48.10 -25.17
C LEU A 738 29.94 48.72 -26.16
N GLY A 739 30.35 49.97 -25.93
CA GLY A 739 31.25 50.71 -26.79
C GLY A 739 30.59 51.25 -28.06
N GLU A 740 31.43 51.70 -28.99
CA GLU A 740 31.02 52.25 -30.28
C GLU A 740 30.70 51.14 -31.30
N PHE A 741 29.64 51.34 -32.07
CA PHE A 741 29.36 50.52 -33.26
C PHE A 741 29.10 51.42 -34.47
N THR A 742 29.48 50.97 -35.66
CA THR A 742 29.32 51.74 -36.90
C THR A 742 28.40 50.99 -37.86
N THR A 743 27.35 51.65 -38.32
CA THR A 743 26.44 51.09 -39.32
C THR A 743 26.85 51.54 -40.72
N HIS A 744 26.81 50.62 -41.69
CA HIS A 744 27.06 50.89 -43.10
C HIS A 744 25.77 50.70 -43.90
N LEU A 745 24.85 51.65 -43.83
CA LEU A 745 23.58 51.60 -44.55
C LEU A 745 23.59 52.61 -45.68
N ALA A 746 23.74 52.14 -46.92
CA ALA A 746 23.53 52.98 -48.09
C ALA A 746 22.07 53.51 -48.08
N PRO A 747 21.80 54.81 -48.31
CA PRO A 747 22.71 55.83 -48.83
C PRO A 747 23.32 56.76 -47.76
N ILE A 748 23.28 56.40 -46.48
CA ILE A 748 23.78 57.21 -45.37
C ILE A 748 25.29 56.97 -45.20
N ASP A 749 26.05 58.05 -44.98
CA ASP A 749 27.45 57.96 -44.57
C ASP A 749 27.59 57.06 -43.32
N PRO A 750 28.73 56.34 -43.16
CA PRO A 750 28.94 55.51 -41.99
C PRO A 750 28.70 56.32 -40.71
N THR A 751 27.70 55.89 -39.95
CA THR A 751 27.28 56.56 -38.72
C THR A 751 27.71 55.70 -37.54
N THR A 752 28.51 56.30 -36.66
CA THR A 752 28.99 55.67 -35.43
C THR A 752 28.09 56.08 -34.28
N PHE A 753 27.67 55.09 -33.50
CA PHE A 753 26.78 55.25 -32.37
C PHE A 753 27.45 54.73 -31.10
N HIS A 754 27.24 55.41 -29.98
CA HIS A 754 27.67 54.95 -28.65
C HIS A 754 26.58 55.25 -27.63
N ALA A 755 25.99 54.22 -27.04
CA ALA A 755 25.02 54.38 -25.95
C ALA A 755 25.78 54.36 -24.62
N VAL A 756 25.90 55.52 -23.98
CA VAL A 756 26.60 55.68 -22.69
C VAL A 756 25.59 55.53 -21.54
N PRO A 757 25.82 54.60 -20.58
CA PRO A 757 24.98 54.47 -19.39
C PRO A 757 24.82 55.76 -18.60
N THR A 758 23.62 56.00 -18.03
CA THR A 758 23.40 57.08 -17.06
C THR A 758 23.08 56.52 -15.67
N GLU A 759 23.02 57.38 -14.66
CA GLU A 759 22.63 56.99 -13.30
C GLU A 759 21.11 57.02 -13.06
N ASN A 760 20.30 57.09 -14.12
CA ASN A 760 18.84 57.28 -14.02
C ASN A 760 18.06 56.23 -14.81
N ALA A 761 16.82 56.00 -14.38
CA ALA A 761 15.78 55.30 -15.12
C ALA A 761 14.55 56.18 -15.28
N LYS A 762 13.86 56.00 -16.41
CA LYS A 762 12.53 56.54 -16.63
C LYS A 762 11.49 55.53 -16.15
N ILE A 763 10.56 55.99 -15.31
CA ILE A 763 9.38 55.24 -14.90
C ILE A 763 8.16 55.86 -15.57
N ILE A 764 7.38 55.02 -16.24
CA ILE A 764 6.14 55.42 -16.92
C ILE A 764 4.98 54.71 -16.25
N VAL A 765 3.99 55.45 -15.79
CA VAL A 765 2.72 54.92 -15.27
C VAL A 765 1.61 55.32 -16.23
N ALA A 766 0.93 54.35 -16.83
CA ALA A 766 -0.09 54.60 -17.84
C ALA A 766 -1.39 53.86 -17.50
N ALA A 767 -2.53 54.55 -17.62
CA ALA A 767 -3.86 53.99 -17.37
C ALA A 767 -4.57 53.69 -18.69
N TYR A 768 -5.13 52.48 -18.78
CA TYR A 768 -5.80 51.95 -19.97
C TYR A 768 -7.28 51.65 -19.70
N PRO A 769 -8.15 51.81 -20.71
CA PRO A 769 -9.54 51.37 -20.62
C PRO A 769 -9.64 49.84 -20.60
N PRO A 770 -10.66 49.25 -19.95
CA PRO A 770 -10.84 47.82 -19.89
C PRO A 770 -11.00 47.22 -21.30
N GLY A 771 -10.16 46.23 -21.63
CA GLY A 771 -10.22 45.52 -22.92
C GLY A 771 -9.56 46.22 -24.11
N ALA A 772 -8.98 47.41 -23.95
CA ALA A 772 -8.29 48.14 -25.02
C ALA A 772 -6.86 48.54 -24.62
N TYR A 773 -5.87 47.82 -25.16
CA TYR A 773 -4.46 47.84 -24.72
C TYR A 773 -3.54 48.72 -25.58
N GLN A 774 -4.06 49.39 -26.60
CA GLN A 774 -3.22 50.09 -27.59
C GLN A 774 -2.98 51.57 -27.26
N HIS A 775 -3.90 52.22 -26.55
CA HIS A 775 -3.79 53.66 -26.26
C HIS A 775 -4.17 53.96 -24.80
N PRO A 776 -3.23 54.43 -23.97
CA PRO A 776 -3.55 54.89 -22.62
C PRO A 776 -4.35 56.21 -22.70
N TYR A 777 -5.31 56.38 -21.80
CA TYR A 777 -6.05 57.67 -21.68
C TYR A 777 -5.36 58.62 -20.70
N HIS A 778 -4.41 58.12 -19.90
CA HIS A 778 -3.59 58.91 -18.98
C HIS A 778 -2.20 58.31 -18.85
N THR A 779 -1.17 59.16 -18.84
CA THR A 779 0.24 58.75 -18.68
C THR A 779 0.97 59.76 -17.79
N GLN A 780 1.76 59.25 -16.85
CA GLN A 780 2.67 60.00 -16.00
C GLN A 780 4.08 59.46 -16.17
N GLU A 781 5.05 60.36 -16.36
CA GLU A 781 6.47 60.00 -16.48
C GLU A 781 7.27 60.59 -15.33
N SER A 782 8.31 59.89 -14.88
CA SER A 782 9.22 60.36 -13.83
C SER A 782 10.63 59.85 -14.08
N ILE A 783 11.64 60.71 -13.90
CA ILE A 783 13.06 60.32 -13.93
C ILE A 783 13.49 60.02 -12.50
N VAL A 784 14.01 58.82 -12.27
CA VAL A 784 14.36 58.30 -10.95
C VAL A 784 15.82 57.84 -10.96
N PRO A 785 16.65 58.27 -10.00
CA PRO A 785 18.01 57.75 -9.86
C PRO A 785 18.01 56.24 -9.61
N LEU A 786 18.94 55.51 -10.23
CA LEU A 786 19.08 54.06 -10.04
C LEU A 786 19.34 53.70 -8.58
N VAL A 787 20.06 54.55 -7.85
CA VAL A 787 20.30 54.40 -6.41
C VAL A 787 19.00 54.44 -5.58
N SER A 788 17.99 55.20 -6.02
CA SER A 788 16.69 55.25 -5.36
C SER A 788 15.87 54.00 -5.62
N LEU A 789 16.00 53.41 -6.82
CA LEU A 789 15.39 52.11 -7.14
C LEU A 789 16.09 50.95 -6.40
N ALA A 790 17.39 51.05 -6.14
CA ALA A 790 18.14 50.02 -5.42
C ALA A 790 17.99 50.10 -3.88
N ALA A 791 17.46 51.21 -3.37
CA ALA A 791 17.29 51.47 -1.94
C ALA A 791 16.48 50.36 -1.25
N GLU A 792 16.78 50.11 0.04
CA GLU A 792 16.14 49.04 0.82
C GLU A 792 14.61 49.18 0.87
N ASP A 793 14.14 50.42 1.02
CA ASP A 793 12.72 50.78 1.07
C ASP A 793 12.03 50.81 -0.31
N GLY A 794 12.80 50.66 -1.40
CA GLY A 794 12.34 50.78 -2.78
C GLY A 794 11.80 52.18 -3.16
N TYR A 795 11.41 52.32 -4.42
CA TYR A 795 10.73 53.52 -4.91
C TYR A 795 9.21 53.37 -4.77
N ALA A 796 8.58 54.28 -4.03
CA ALA A 796 7.13 54.29 -3.85
C ALA A 796 6.42 54.85 -5.08
N LEU A 797 5.45 54.09 -5.58
CA LEU A 797 4.65 54.42 -6.75
C LEU A 797 3.16 54.30 -6.40
N THR A 798 2.40 55.37 -6.63
CA THR A 798 0.96 55.38 -6.39
C THR A 798 0.22 54.99 -7.67
N LEU A 799 -0.52 53.89 -7.60
CA LEU A 799 -1.48 53.46 -8.61
C LEU A 799 -2.82 54.17 -8.34
N ASP A 800 -3.01 55.34 -8.94
CA ASP A 800 -4.24 56.14 -8.84
C ASP A 800 -4.69 56.59 -10.23
N PRO A 801 -5.30 55.69 -11.04
CA PRO A 801 -5.76 56.06 -12.37
C PRO A 801 -6.92 57.06 -12.24
N PRO A 802 -6.87 58.23 -12.91
CA PRO A 802 -7.99 59.16 -12.90
C PRO A 802 -9.18 58.55 -13.63
N SER A 803 -10.41 58.93 -13.26
CA SER A 803 -11.58 58.54 -14.05
C SER A 803 -11.50 59.16 -15.45
N GLY A 804 -11.51 58.32 -16.48
CA GLY A 804 -11.62 58.73 -17.89
C GLY A 804 -13.06 59.06 -18.27
N GLN A 805 -13.25 59.63 -19.46
CA GLN A 805 -14.57 60.06 -19.97
C GLN A 805 -15.62 58.92 -19.97
N ASP A 806 -15.18 57.68 -20.24
CA ASP A 806 -16.01 56.47 -20.27
C ASP A 806 -15.38 55.29 -19.48
N THR A 807 -14.43 55.56 -18.59
CA THR A 807 -13.72 54.52 -17.82
C THR A 807 -13.62 54.92 -16.36
N PRO A 808 -14.44 54.34 -15.46
CA PRO A 808 -14.26 54.51 -14.03
C PRO A 808 -12.88 54.04 -13.59
N ALA A 809 -12.24 54.78 -12.67
CA ALA A 809 -10.95 54.40 -12.10
C ALA A 809 -10.93 52.93 -11.61
N ALA A 810 -12.03 52.45 -11.02
CA ALA A 810 -12.17 51.10 -10.51
C ALA A 810 -12.07 49.98 -11.56
N THR A 811 -12.25 50.28 -12.85
CA THR A 811 -12.13 49.29 -13.95
C THR A 811 -10.89 49.51 -14.82
N ALA A 812 -10.07 50.51 -14.47
CA ALA A 812 -8.87 50.84 -15.21
C ALA A 812 -7.75 49.82 -14.96
N LEU A 813 -6.99 49.54 -16.00
CA LEU A 813 -5.74 48.79 -15.92
C LEU A 813 -4.58 49.77 -15.85
N VAL A 814 -3.58 49.48 -15.01
CA VAL A 814 -2.40 50.35 -14.85
C VAL A 814 -1.14 49.63 -15.32
N LEU A 815 -0.47 50.19 -16.32
CA LEU A 815 0.84 49.74 -16.80
C LEU A 815 1.94 50.55 -16.10
N VAL A 816 2.99 49.89 -15.63
CA VAL A 816 4.21 50.52 -15.11
C VAL A 816 5.41 50.00 -15.89
N GLU A 817 6.15 50.89 -16.55
CA GLU A 817 7.35 50.54 -17.30
C GLU A 817 8.59 51.12 -16.62
N ILE A 818 9.65 50.32 -16.50
CA ILE A 818 10.95 50.74 -15.95
C ILE A 818 11.99 50.68 -17.07
N LYS A 819 12.50 51.86 -17.43
CA LYS A 819 13.37 52.04 -18.59
C LYS A 819 14.66 52.77 -18.23
N PRO A 820 15.77 52.07 -17.94
CA PRO A 820 17.06 52.70 -17.72
C PRO A 820 17.48 53.58 -18.90
N ILE A 821 18.07 54.72 -18.57
CA ILE A 821 18.41 55.76 -19.55
C ILE A 821 19.86 55.62 -19.97
N TYR A 822 20.07 55.72 -21.28
CA TYR A 822 21.34 55.87 -21.96
C TYR A 822 21.38 57.22 -22.67
N THR A 823 22.57 57.81 -22.75
CA THR A 823 22.80 58.92 -23.69
C THR A 823 23.35 58.31 -24.97
N LEU A 824 22.56 58.36 -26.05
CA LEU A 824 23.01 57.89 -27.37
C LEU A 824 23.75 59.03 -28.06
N HIS A 825 25.05 58.84 -28.25
CA HIS A 825 25.90 59.71 -29.05
C HIS A 825 25.91 59.22 -30.49
N GLU A 826 25.58 60.10 -31.43
CA GLU A 826 25.60 59.85 -32.86
C GLU A 826 26.66 60.73 -33.53
N GLN A 827 27.58 60.10 -34.26
CA GLN A 827 28.58 60.77 -35.08
C GLN A 827 28.37 60.39 -36.55
N CYS A 828 27.92 61.35 -37.34
CA CYS A 828 27.71 61.20 -38.78
C CYS A 828 28.72 62.06 -39.54
N GLY A 829 29.80 61.45 -40.03
CA GLY A 829 30.76 62.10 -40.94
C GLY A 829 31.17 63.54 -40.54
N GLN A 830 30.88 64.52 -41.40
CA GLN A 830 31.26 65.94 -41.21
C GLN A 830 30.32 66.76 -40.29
N PHE A 831 29.30 66.13 -39.69
CA PHE A 831 28.33 66.82 -38.84
C PHE A 831 28.75 66.81 -37.36
N GLN A 832 28.29 67.80 -36.60
CA GLN A 832 28.51 67.86 -35.15
C GLN A 832 27.84 66.66 -34.46
N PRO A 833 28.47 66.07 -33.43
CA PRO A 833 27.85 64.99 -32.66
C PRO A 833 26.50 65.45 -32.10
N THR A 834 25.47 64.63 -32.25
CA THR A 834 24.19 64.85 -31.57
C THR A 834 24.00 63.81 -30.48
N SER A 835 23.38 64.21 -29.38
CA SER A 835 23.08 63.32 -28.26
C SER A 835 21.59 63.31 -27.99
N HIS A 836 21.00 62.13 -27.95
CA HIS A 836 19.58 61.94 -27.66
C HIS A 836 19.40 60.93 -26.53
N GLU A 837 18.31 61.07 -25.79
CA GLU A 837 17.95 60.10 -24.75
C GLU A 837 17.53 58.78 -25.41
N TRP A 838 18.10 57.69 -24.93
CA TRP A 838 17.74 56.33 -25.33
C TRP A 838 17.41 55.51 -24.11
N THR A 839 16.55 54.50 -24.24
CA THR A 839 16.16 53.68 -23.09
C THR A 839 16.11 52.21 -23.44
N VAL A 840 16.46 51.35 -22.47
CA VAL A 840 16.27 49.89 -22.58
C VAL A 840 15.05 49.50 -21.75
N HIS A 841 14.16 48.67 -22.28
CA HIS A 841 13.08 48.10 -21.46
C HIS A 841 13.68 47.01 -20.56
N THR A 842 13.46 47.11 -19.25
CA THR A 842 13.90 46.07 -18.31
C THR A 842 12.73 45.24 -17.82
N ILE A 843 11.71 45.89 -17.25
CA ILE A 843 10.55 45.23 -16.65
C ILE A 843 9.31 46.10 -16.84
N ASN A 844 8.20 45.44 -17.20
CA ASN A 844 6.88 46.05 -17.29
C ASN A 844 5.92 45.33 -16.34
N PHE A 845 5.08 46.09 -15.63
CA PHE A 845 3.98 45.56 -14.84
C PHE A 845 2.64 46.00 -15.42
N THR A 846 1.68 45.09 -15.44
CA THR A 846 0.30 45.36 -15.80
C THR A 846 -0.57 44.97 -14.61
N PHE A 847 -1.13 45.96 -13.92
CA PHE A 847 -2.01 45.78 -12.78
C PHE A 847 -3.46 45.76 -13.24
N PHE A 848 -4.10 44.61 -13.09
CA PHE A 848 -5.52 44.43 -13.34
C PHE A 848 -6.32 44.86 -12.10
N PRO A 849 -7.44 45.58 -12.28
CA PRO A 849 -8.30 45.98 -11.17
C PRO A 849 -8.91 44.73 -10.50
N PRO A 850 -9.33 44.81 -9.23
CA PRO A 850 -9.98 43.69 -8.55
C PRO A 850 -11.11 43.06 -9.35
N PRO A 851 -11.24 41.72 -9.35
CA PRO A 851 -12.36 41.08 -10.00
C PRO A 851 -13.66 41.59 -9.37
N PRO A 852 -14.74 41.74 -10.15
CA PRO A 852 -16.04 42.09 -9.59
C PRO A 852 -16.41 41.07 -8.51
N ALA A 853 -17.00 41.53 -7.41
CA ALA A 853 -17.49 40.63 -6.38
C ALA A 853 -18.41 39.59 -7.03
N ASN A 854 -18.10 38.30 -6.84
CA ASN A 854 -19.01 37.25 -7.28
C ASN A 854 -20.37 37.46 -6.58
N PRO A 855 -21.49 37.44 -7.31
CA PRO A 855 -22.82 37.55 -6.71
C PRO A 855 -23.15 36.38 -5.78
#